data_AF-K9QA93-F1
#
_entry.id   AF-K9QA93-F1
#
_cell.length_a   1.000
_cell.length_b   1.000
_cell.length_c   1.000
_cell.angle_alpha   90.00
_cell.angle_beta   90.00
_cell.angle_gamma   90.00
#
_symmetry.space_group_name_H-M   'P 1'
#
loop_
_entity.id
_entity.type
_entity.pdbx_description
1 polymer ?
#
loop_
_entity_poly.entity_id
_entity_poly.type
_entity_poly.pdbx_seq_one_letter_code
_entity_poly.pdbx_strand_id
1 'polypeptide(L)'
;MTQDELLALIEQAAAKGWRELDLSGNKLTKIPEAIAKLTNLTGLYLHNNKITEIPQVIANLTNLIQLNLSYNQISEIPEAITQLTNLRLLSLSNNQVSEIPEEIAQLTNLRLLSLNNNQISEIPEEIAQLTNLTQLDLYNNQITEIPEAIAQLTNLRELYLSNNQISEIPEEIAQLTNLRLLYLSDNQITEIPEAITQLTNLTDLYLSDNQITEIPEAITQLTNLRQLDLGGNQITEIPEALVKLTNLRQLDLSNNQITEIPLEILDSKETKKILNYLRQIRTSKTRPLHEAKLLLVGQGSVGKTSLIERLIRDKYDKNQPQTDGLNVQTWNVQIHSKDIRLNVWDFGGQEIYHATHQFFLTKRSLYLLVCNCRTSEEENRIEYWLKLIESFGGQSPVIIVGNKRDEQPLDINRKALREKYPNIRAIIETSCQDNIGINELRTAIFQQIANLKEVYDLLPLSWFEVKQQLESMPQDFISYSNYIGICYKNKIPEEQNQEQLIDLLHRLGLVLNFRDHPILKDTNVLKPNWVTEGIYALLSDEILKTQTKGIFTLADLRRILNPQRYPIQRHNYLIGLMKEFELCFALECHPPKFLIAGLLPKDQPAETELEGETLEFQYHYRILPNSIISRFIVNTHEKIYNQVYWRSGVMLQYQENNEIYNIARIKADPEDKKIFITISGRKETRRSFLSILRHDFKKIHTSLPNLEISEWVPVPGYPNHPPPDYQELLGQESMGESTFTIGKLKLKLNLRQLLDGYESLESRQKLQRDELERDRLTIVNQIYNNNQAEYKPMTQNTNNFQNSNIGIFANQVQDKASQQASDFTQTSGANITEILQLIGNLRQTAAQFPPDDREEIIIDIDDVEAEIRKPEPERNKTKLKKRLIALLTAATLIAAPIAGMTDFTNNVMEIGDKLGIELPLPAGK
;
A
#
# COMPACT_ATOMS: atom_id res chain seq x y z
N MET A 1 -27.13 -18.94 21.27
CA MET A 1 -28.13 -19.99 21.58
C MET A 1 -28.18 -20.20 23.08
N THR A 2 -29.34 -20.44 23.67
CA THR A 2 -29.48 -20.88 25.07
C THR A 2 -29.21 -22.39 25.18
N GLN A 3 -28.98 -22.90 26.40
CA GLN A 3 -28.73 -24.33 26.60
C GLN A 3 -29.97 -25.18 26.25
N ASP A 4 -31.17 -24.69 26.55
CA ASP A 4 -32.43 -25.38 26.24
C ASP A 4 -32.72 -25.40 24.73
N GLU A 5 -32.44 -24.30 24.02
CA GLU A 5 -32.49 -24.26 22.54
C GLU A 5 -31.54 -25.30 21.90
N LEU A 6 -30.31 -25.39 22.42
CA LEU A 6 -29.31 -26.33 21.93
C LEU A 6 -29.74 -27.78 22.16
N LEU A 7 -30.24 -28.10 23.35
CA LEU A 7 -30.75 -29.43 23.66
C LEU A 7 -31.96 -29.79 22.77
N ALA A 8 -32.91 -28.87 22.60
CA ALA A 8 -34.06 -29.08 21.72
C ALA A 8 -33.67 -29.28 20.24
N LEU A 9 -32.66 -28.56 19.76
CA LEU A 9 -32.10 -28.73 18.41
C LEU A 9 -31.43 -30.10 18.26
N ILE A 10 -30.68 -30.56 19.27
CA ILE A 10 -30.05 -31.88 19.29
C ILE A 10 -31.10 -33.00 19.29
N GLU A 11 -32.15 -32.93 20.13
CA GLU A 11 -33.24 -33.92 20.09
C GLU A 11 -33.94 -33.94 18.71
N GLN A 12 -34.14 -32.76 18.10
CA GLN A 12 -34.72 -32.67 16.75
C GLN A 12 -33.81 -33.29 15.68
N ALA A 13 -32.50 -33.03 15.75
CA ALA A 13 -31.51 -33.60 14.82
C ALA A 13 -31.41 -35.12 14.98
N ALA A 14 -31.48 -35.63 16.21
CA ALA A 14 -31.53 -37.07 16.51
C ALA A 14 -32.78 -37.72 15.92
N ALA A 15 -33.96 -37.16 16.21
CA ALA A 15 -35.24 -37.68 15.72
C ALA A 15 -35.38 -37.64 14.18
N LYS A 16 -34.72 -36.69 13.52
CA LYS A 16 -34.71 -36.56 12.05
C LYS A 16 -33.53 -37.27 11.36
N GLY A 17 -32.59 -37.85 12.12
CA GLY A 17 -31.42 -38.54 11.57
C GLY A 17 -30.51 -37.64 10.73
N TRP A 18 -30.21 -36.43 11.20
CA TRP A 18 -29.34 -35.49 10.48
C TRP A 18 -27.92 -36.05 10.27
N ARG A 19 -27.34 -35.70 9.12
CA ARG A 19 -25.94 -36.04 8.75
C ARG A 19 -24.96 -34.90 8.95
N GLU A 20 -25.45 -33.67 8.96
CA GLU A 20 -24.64 -32.48 9.23
C GLU A 20 -25.33 -31.63 10.28
N LEU A 21 -24.54 -31.07 11.19
CA LEU A 21 -25.01 -30.15 12.21
C LEU A 21 -24.00 -29.00 12.33
N ASP A 22 -24.49 -27.79 12.06
CA ASP A 22 -23.76 -26.55 12.27
C ASP A 22 -24.28 -25.85 13.52
N LEU A 23 -23.36 -25.61 14.46
CA LEU A 23 -23.53 -24.91 15.72
C LEU A 23 -22.56 -23.74 15.84
N SER A 24 -21.95 -23.31 14.73
CA SER A 24 -20.98 -22.21 14.72
C SER A 24 -21.57 -20.86 15.15
N GLY A 25 -20.72 -19.96 15.66
CA GLY A 25 -21.12 -18.58 16.00
C GLY A 25 -22.07 -18.42 17.21
N ASN A 26 -22.40 -19.50 17.92
CA ASN A 26 -23.49 -19.53 18.91
C ASN A 26 -23.11 -19.09 20.34
N LYS A 27 -21.83 -18.79 20.57
CA LYS A 27 -21.21 -18.46 21.88
C LYS A 27 -21.26 -19.63 22.89
N LEU A 28 -21.27 -20.86 22.40
CA LEU A 28 -21.28 -22.07 23.23
C LEU A 28 -19.99 -22.18 24.05
N THR A 29 -20.09 -22.49 25.35
CA THR A 29 -18.93 -22.68 26.24
C THR A 29 -18.54 -24.14 26.42
N LYS A 30 -19.45 -25.08 26.13
CA LYS A 30 -19.23 -26.53 26.21
C LYS A 30 -20.03 -27.23 25.12
N ILE A 31 -19.55 -28.40 24.69
CA ILE A 31 -20.33 -29.34 23.87
C ILE A 31 -21.15 -30.21 24.84
N PRO A 32 -22.49 -30.24 24.76
CA PRO A 32 -23.32 -30.98 25.71
C PRO A 32 -23.24 -32.49 25.45
N GLU A 33 -23.31 -33.31 26.49
CA GLU A 33 -23.25 -34.78 26.36
C GLU A 33 -24.32 -35.36 25.44
N ALA A 34 -25.47 -34.67 25.33
CA ALA A 34 -26.55 -35.03 24.42
C ALA A 34 -26.13 -35.13 22.94
N ILE A 35 -25.01 -34.50 22.55
CA ILE A 35 -24.45 -34.62 21.19
C ILE A 35 -24.25 -36.09 20.79
N ALA A 36 -23.93 -36.97 21.75
CA ALA A 36 -23.70 -38.40 21.54
C ALA A 36 -24.91 -39.15 20.94
N LYS A 37 -26.11 -38.59 21.01
CA LYS A 37 -27.33 -39.14 20.36
C LYS A 37 -27.27 -39.06 18.83
N LEU A 38 -26.39 -38.22 18.27
CA LEU A 38 -26.35 -37.88 16.84
C LEU A 38 -25.45 -38.82 16.04
N THR A 39 -25.54 -40.13 16.27
CA THR A 39 -24.65 -41.16 15.71
C THR A 39 -24.66 -41.24 14.17
N ASN A 40 -25.62 -40.61 13.49
CA ASN A 40 -25.70 -40.52 12.03
C ASN A 40 -24.89 -39.34 11.43
N LEU A 41 -24.28 -38.47 12.25
CA LEU A 41 -23.50 -37.34 11.75
C LEU A 41 -22.26 -37.77 10.98
N THR A 42 -22.08 -37.18 9.81
CA THR A 42 -20.86 -37.18 8.99
C THR A 42 -20.13 -35.83 9.04
N GLY A 43 -20.81 -34.74 9.40
CA GLY A 43 -20.20 -33.41 9.58
C GLY A 43 -20.68 -32.73 10.86
N LEU A 44 -19.76 -32.20 11.65
CA LEU A 44 -20.05 -31.40 12.84
C LEU A 44 -19.20 -30.11 12.85
N TYR A 45 -19.89 -28.97 12.79
CA TYR A 45 -19.26 -27.65 12.73
C TYR A 45 -19.60 -26.88 14.01
N LEU A 46 -18.56 -26.49 14.76
CA LEU A 46 -18.63 -25.89 16.10
C LEU A 46 -17.75 -24.62 16.20
N HIS A 47 -17.29 -24.09 15.07
CA HIS A 47 -16.34 -22.98 15.02
C HIS A 47 -16.93 -21.64 15.50
N ASN A 48 -16.09 -20.66 15.81
CA ASN A 48 -16.50 -19.34 16.31
C ASN A 48 -17.38 -19.42 17.58
N ASN A 49 -16.96 -20.21 18.57
CA ASN A 49 -17.64 -20.37 19.85
C ASN A 49 -16.69 -20.01 21.01
N LYS A 50 -16.92 -20.53 22.21
CA LYS A 50 -16.09 -20.37 23.41
C LYS A 50 -15.86 -21.71 24.11
N ILE A 51 -15.84 -22.80 23.35
CA ILE A 51 -15.73 -24.16 23.86
C ILE A 51 -14.35 -24.33 24.49
N THR A 52 -14.29 -24.76 25.75
CA THR A 52 -13.02 -24.96 26.48
C THR A 52 -12.53 -26.40 26.45
N GLU A 53 -13.42 -27.36 26.22
CA GLU A 53 -13.12 -28.79 26.33
C GLU A 53 -13.91 -29.59 25.27
N ILE A 54 -13.30 -30.66 24.78
CA ILE A 54 -13.95 -31.64 23.91
C ILE A 54 -14.37 -32.82 24.80
N PRO A 55 -15.67 -33.14 24.94
CA PRO A 55 -16.12 -34.15 25.87
C PRO A 55 -15.82 -35.55 25.33
N GLN A 56 -15.48 -36.48 26.22
CA GLN A 56 -15.18 -37.88 25.89
C GLN A 56 -16.29 -38.57 25.07
N VAL A 57 -17.55 -38.15 25.23
CA VAL A 57 -18.68 -38.69 24.47
C VAL A 57 -18.65 -38.38 22.97
N ILE A 58 -17.74 -37.51 22.50
CA ILE A 58 -17.53 -37.25 21.06
C ILE A 58 -17.21 -38.55 20.31
N ALA A 59 -16.52 -39.50 20.95
CA ALA A 59 -16.18 -40.81 20.42
C ALA A 59 -17.37 -41.62 19.89
N ASN A 60 -18.60 -41.35 20.39
CA ASN A 60 -19.81 -42.02 19.92
C ASN A 60 -20.23 -41.63 18.50
N LEU A 61 -19.67 -40.55 17.94
CA LEU A 61 -20.00 -40.03 16.62
C LEU A 61 -19.15 -40.70 15.52
N THR A 62 -19.03 -42.02 15.56
CA THR A 62 -18.08 -42.83 14.76
C THR A 62 -18.23 -42.69 13.23
N ASN A 63 -19.34 -42.14 12.74
CA ASN A 63 -19.59 -41.85 11.33
C ASN A 63 -19.03 -40.48 10.87
N LEU A 64 -18.44 -39.68 11.76
CA LEU A 64 -17.90 -38.36 11.40
C LEU A 64 -16.77 -38.47 10.37
N ILE A 65 -16.89 -37.64 9.33
CA ILE A 65 -15.93 -37.44 8.24
C ILE A 65 -15.29 -36.04 8.37
N GLN A 66 -16.03 -35.06 8.90
CA GLN A 66 -15.57 -33.69 9.09
C GLN A 66 -15.89 -33.20 10.50
N LEU A 67 -14.88 -32.69 11.20
CA LEU A 67 -15.02 -32.03 12.51
C LEU A 67 -14.27 -30.69 12.48
N ASN A 68 -15.00 -29.60 12.70
CA ASN A 68 -14.45 -28.26 12.74
C ASN A 68 -14.75 -27.59 14.10
N LEU A 69 -13.70 -27.35 14.87
CA LEU A 69 -13.71 -26.81 16.23
C LEU A 69 -12.93 -25.47 16.31
N SER A 70 -12.66 -24.84 15.18
CA SER A 70 -11.77 -23.68 15.09
C SER A 70 -12.35 -22.41 15.71
N TYR A 71 -11.51 -21.47 16.16
CA TYR A 71 -11.93 -20.26 16.89
C TYR A 71 -12.75 -20.62 18.14
N ASN A 72 -12.10 -21.30 19.08
CA ASN A 72 -12.62 -21.69 20.38
C ASN A 72 -11.56 -21.44 21.47
N GLN A 73 -11.66 -22.10 22.62
CA GLN A 73 -10.74 -21.98 23.77
C GLN A 73 -10.25 -23.36 24.23
N ILE A 74 -10.13 -24.31 23.30
CA ILE A 74 -9.77 -25.70 23.58
C ILE A 74 -8.26 -25.79 23.85
N SER A 75 -7.88 -26.33 25.01
CA SER A 75 -6.46 -26.49 25.41
C SER A 75 -5.87 -27.85 25.07
N GLU A 76 -6.70 -28.88 24.86
CA GLU A 76 -6.25 -30.27 24.73
C GLU A 76 -7.06 -31.03 23.66
N ILE A 77 -6.40 -31.95 22.96
CA ILE A 77 -7.01 -32.91 22.04
C ILE A 77 -7.17 -34.24 22.81
N PRO A 78 -8.37 -34.63 23.25
CA PRO A 78 -8.54 -35.85 24.04
C PRO A 78 -8.48 -37.11 23.18
N GLU A 79 -8.01 -38.21 23.78
CA GLU A 79 -7.98 -39.57 23.20
C GLU A 79 -9.32 -39.97 22.55
N ALA A 80 -10.47 -39.53 23.07
CA ALA A 80 -11.78 -39.80 22.48
C ALA A 80 -11.93 -39.40 20.99
N ILE A 81 -11.13 -38.45 20.48
CA ILE A 81 -11.16 -38.09 19.06
C ILE A 81 -10.62 -39.23 18.19
N THR A 82 -9.68 -40.05 18.68
CA THR A 82 -9.00 -41.11 17.91
C THR A 82 -9.96 -42.21 17.46
N GLN A 83 -11.06 -42.39 18.20
CA GLN A 83 -12.14 -43.32 17.87
C GLN A 83 -12.92 -42.90 16.60
N LEU A 84 -12.80 -41.65 16.17
CA LEU A 84 -13.44 -41.10 14.97
C LEU A 84 -12.67 -41.46 13.70
N THR A 85 -12.35 -42.74 13.54
CA THR A 85 -11.49 -43.31 12.48
C THR A 85 -11.94 -43.03 11.03
N ASN A 86 -13.18 -42.56 10.82
CA ASN A 86 -13.69 -42.13 9.52
C ASN A 86 -13.35 -40.67 9.16
N LEU A 87 -12.76 -39.89 10.08
CA LEU A 87 -12.41 -38.50 9.85
C LEU A 87 -11.45 -38.34 8.67
N ARG A 88 -11.75 -37.34 7.85
CA ARG A 88 -10.94 -36.88 6.71
C ARG A 88 -10.51 -35.41 6.88
N LEU A 89 -11.27 -34.63 7.63
CA LEU A 89 -10.97 -33.25 7.97
C LEU A 89 -11.13 -33.07 9.49
N LEU A 90 -10.03 -32.64 10.13
CA LEU A 90 -10.02 -32.19 11.52
C LEU A 90 -9.41 -30.79 11.56
N SER A 91 -10.17 -29.82 12.05
CA SER A 91 -9.72 -28.42 12.18
C SER A 91 -9.95 -27.95 13.61
N LEU A 92 -8.86 -27.54 14.25
CA LEU A 92 -8.73 -27.05 15.63
C LEU A 92 -7.98 -25.69 15.64
N SER A 93 -7.98 -24.99 14.50
CA SER A 93 -7.34 -23.71 14.28
C SER A 93 -7.78 -22.64 15.29
N ASN A 94 -6.90 -21.73 15.70
CA ASN A 94 -7.25 -20.60 16.59
C ASN A 94 -7.88 -21.10 17.91
N ASN A 95 -7.10 -21.88 18.66
CA ASN A 95 -7.44 -22.45 19.97
C ASN A 95 -6.27 -22.23 20.96
N GLN A 96 -6.14 -23.07 21.99
CA GLN A 96 -5.10 -23.01 23.01
C GLN A 96 -4.36 -24.35 23.13
N VAL A 97 -4.38 -25.18 22.07
CA VAL A 97 -3.80 -26.53 22.09
C VAL A 97 -2.29 -26.45 22.26
N SER A 98 -1.74 -27.09 23.30
CA SER A 98 -0.30 -27.09 23.58
C SER A 98 0.46 -28.29 22.98
N GLU A 99 -0.23 -29.40 22.70
CA GLU A 99 0.40 -30.66 22.29
C GLU A 99 -0.47 -31.38 21.25
N ILE A 100 0.18 -32.12 20.35
CA ILE A 100 -0.48 -33.08 19.45
C ILE A 100 -0.30 -34.47 20.09
N PRO A 101 -1.37 -35.16 20.51
CA PRO A 101 -1.25 -36.47 21.12
C PRO A 101 -0.79 -37.52 20.09
N GLU A 102 0.13 -38.41 20.49
CA GLU A 102 0.63 -39.52 19.68
C GLU A 102 -0.52 -40.33 19.04
N GLU A 103 -1.60 -40.54 19.79
CA GLU A 103 -2.76 -41.32 19.36
C GLU A 103 -3.54 -40.69 18.20
N ILE A 104 -3.28 -39.42 17.82
CA ILE A 104 -3.87 -38.81 16.62
C ILE A 104 -3.57 -39.65 15.36
N ALA A 105 -2.44 -40.37 15.35
CA ALA A 105 -2.04 -41.34 14.34
C ALA A 105 -3.09 -42.41 14.01
N GLN A 106 -3.99 -42.73 14.94
CA GLN A 106 -5.08 -43.68 14.72
C GLN A 106 -6.10 -43.17 13.68
N LEU A 107 -6.14 -41.87 13.40
CA LEU A 107 -6.99 -41.24 12.37
C LEU A 107 -6.46 -41.47 10.94
N THR A 108 -6.13 -42.70 10.60
CA THR A 108 -5.47 -43.09 9.33
C THR A 108 -6.18 -42.67 8.04
N ASN A 109 -7.47 -42.29 8.09
CA ASN A 109 -8.22 -41.73 6.95
C ASN A 109 -8.08 -40.21 6.77
N LEU A 110 -7.39 -39.52 7.68
CA LEU A 110 -7.28 -38.06 7.69
C LEU A 110 -6.55 -37.54 6.44
N ARG A 111 -7.07 -36.46 5.86
CA ARG A 111 -6.54 -35.83 4.64
C ARG A 111 -6.15 -34.37 4.85
N LEU A 112 -6.81 -33.71 5.79
CA LEU A 112 -6.54 -32.34 6.22
C LEU A 112 -6.54 -32.32 7.75
N LEU A 113 -5.39 -31.94 8.32
CA LEU A 113 -5.22 -31.59 9.72
C LEU A 113 -4.81 -30.12 9.79
N SER A 114 -5.62 -29.29 10.45
CA SER A 114 -5.31 -27.86 10.66
C SER A 114 -5.37 -27.53 12.15
N LEU A 115 -4.24 -27.08 12.65
CA LEU A 115 -3.88 -26.81 14.05
C LEU A 115 -3.19 -25.44 14.18
N ASN A 116 -3.32 -24.58 13.19
CA ASN A 116 -2.68 -23.27 13.17
C ASN A 116 -3.24 -22.27 14.21
N ASN A 117 -2.41 -21.35 14.66
CA ASN A 117 -2.71 -20.41 15.75
C ASN A 117 -3.09 -21.15 17.04
N ASN A 118 -2.14 -21.93 17.55
CA ASN A 118 -2.22 -22.67 18.82
C ASN A 118 -0.90 -22.45 19.61
N GLN A 119 -0.59 -23.35 20.54
CA GLN A 119 0.59 -23.28 21.43
C GLN A 119 1.47 -24.53 21.30
N ILE A 120 1.42 -25.21 20.15
CA ILE A 120 2.08 -26.51 19.93
C ILE A 120 3.60 -26.30 19.87
N SER A 121 4.36 -27.00 20.71
CA SER A 121 5.83 -26.93 20.74
C SER A 121 6.54 -28.00 19.92
N GLU A 122 5.90 -29.14 19.65
CA GLU A 122 6.53 -30.30 19.03
C GLU A 122 5.56 -31.00 18.05
N ILE A 123 6.12 -31.67 17.04
CA ILE A 123 5.38 -32.54 16.12
C ILE A 123 5.77 -33.99 16.48
N PRO A 124 4.85 -34.85 16.94
CA PRO A 124 5.18 -36.23 17.31
C PRO A 124 5.56 -37.05 16.08
N GLU A 125 6.51 -37.99 16.22
CA GLU A 125 6.93 -38.88 15.12
C GLU A 125 5.75 -39.69 14.56
N GLU A 126 4.78 -40.04 15.42
CA GLU A 126 3.57 -40.79 15.11
C GLU A 126 2.69 -40.10 14.06
N ILE A 127 2.84 -38.78 13.83
CA ILE A 127 2.13 -38.07 12.75
C ILE A 127 2.40 -38.72 11.39
N ALA A 128 3.58 -39.34 11.20
CA ALA A 128 3.99 -40.11 10.03
C ALA A 128 3.01 -41.22 9.63
N GLN A 129 2.26 -41.77 10.59
CA GLN A 129 1.28 -42.84 10.36
C GLN A 129 0.03 -42.36 9.60
N LEU A 130 -0.20 -41.03 9.54
CA LEU A 130 -1.29 -40.40 8.79
C LEU A 130 -1.01 -40.40 7.28
N THR A 131 -0.69 -41.55 6.71
CA THR A 131 -0.23 -41.71 5.31
C THR A 131 -1.21 -41.22 4.23
N ASN A 132 -2.48 -40.98 4.56
CA ASN A 132 -3.48 -40.35 3.67
C ASN A 132 -3.49 -38.81 3.71
N LEU A 133 -2.69 -38.19 4.58
CA LEU A 133 -2.67 -36.75 4.79
C LEU A 133 -2.17 -36.05 3.52
N THR A 134 -2.93 -35.04 3.08
CA THR A 134 -2.63 -34.24 1.89
C THR A 134 -2.32 -32.78 2.22
N GLN A 135 -2.83 -32.30 3.36
CA GLN A 135 -2.59 -30.95 3.88
C GLN A 135 -2.34 -31.03 5.39
N LEU A 136 -1.23 -30.46 5.85
CA LEU A 136 -0.89 -30.29 7.26
C LEU A 136 -0.63 -28.80 7.51
N ASP A 137 -1.42 -28.20 8.39
CA ASP A 137 -1.37 -26.78 8.70
C ASP A 137 -1.10 -26.56 10.20
N LEU A 138 0.12 -26.10 10.48
CA LEU A 138 0.70 -25.85 11.80
C LEU A 138 1.22 -24.41 11.92
N TYR A 139 0.77 -23.50 11.05
CA TYR A 139 1.13 -22.08 11.04
C TYR A 139 0.90 -21.40 12.41
N ASN A 140 1.80 -20.52 12.84
CA ASN A 140 1.69 -19.76 14.11
C ASN A 140 1.52 -20.69 15.33
N ASN A 141 2.61 -21.35 15.69
CA ASN A 141 2.76 -22.22 16.86
C ASN A 141 4.14 -21.96 17.50
N GLN A 142 4.65 -22.89 18.31
CA GLN A 142 5.93 -22.78 19.03
C GLN A 142 6.90 -23.90 18.62
N ILE A 143 6.71 -24.48 17.43
CA ILE A 143 7.43 -25.68 16.97
C ILE A 143 8.91 -25.37 16.78
N THR A 144 9.80 -26.16 17.39
CA THR A 144 11.26 -25.99 17.30
C THR A 144 11.94 -26.83 16.24
N GLU A 145 11.32 -27.94 15.81
CA GLU A 145 11.91 -28.88 14.86
C GLU A 145 10.86 -29.55 13.96
N ILE A 146 11.33 -30.02 12.80
CA ILE A 146 10.54 -30.86 11.89
C ILE A 146 11.11 -32.27 12.03
N PRO A 147 10.35 -33.26 12.53
CA PRO A 147 10.87 -34.61 12.73
C PRO A 147 11.13 -35.29 11.38
N GLU A 148 12.24 -36.04 11.26
CA GLU A 148 12.58 -36.85 10.08
C GLU A 148 11.40 -37.72 9.62
N ALA A 149 10.62 -38.23 10.57
CA ALA A 149 9.43 -39.06 10.35
C ALA A 149 8.36 -38.40 9.46
N ILE A 150 8.32 -37.06 9.35
CA ILE A 150 7.36 -36.35 8.48
C ILE A 150 7.47 -36.81 7.02
N ALA A 151 8.67 -37.24 6.60
CA ALA A 151 8.99 -37.74 5.26
C ALA A 151 8.13 -38.93 4.80
N GLN A 152 7.58 -39.70 5.75
CA GLN A 152 6.69 -40.84 5.47
C GLN A 152 5.31 -40.41 4.95
N LEU A 153 4.93 -39.12 5.10
CA LEU A 153 3.70 -38.52 4.58
C LEU A 153 3.75 -38.30 3.06
N THR A 154 4.05 -39.35 2.30
CA THR A 154 4.29 -39.31 0.85
C THR A 154 3.12 -38.79 0.01
N ASN A 155 1.90 -38.71 0.56
CA ASN A 155 0.73 -38.07 -0.09
C ASN A 155 0.58 -36.57 0.19
N LEU A 156 1.42 -35.99 1.06
CA LEU A 156 1.37 -34.59 1.46
C LEU A 156 1.64 -33.68 0.26
N ARG A 157 0.82 -32.64 0.11
CA ARG A 157 0.88 -31.66 -0.99
C ARG A 157 1.14 -30.25 -0.47
N GLU A 158 0.72 -29.99 0.75
CA GLU A 158 0.78 -28.67 1.37
C GLU A 158 1.20 -28.83 2.83
N LEU A 159 2.28 -28.15 3.20
CA LEU A 159 2.83 -28.11 4.55
C LEU A 159 3.01 -26.65 4.96
N TYR A 160 2.28 -26.24 6.00
CA TYR A 160 2.33 -24.89 6.54
C TYR A 160 2.94 -24.89 7.94
N LEU A 161 4.14 -24.31 8.06
CA LEU A 161 4.97 -24.25 9.26
C LEU A 161 5.50 -22.83 9.55
N SER A 162 5.02 -21.81 8.84
CA SER A 162 5.42 -20.42 9.08
C SER A 162 4.98 -19.88 10.44
N ASN A 163 5.69 -18.88 10.98
CA ASN A 163 5.56 -18.40 12.36
C ASN A 163 5.74 -19.55 13.38
N ASN A 164 6.97 -20.05 13.47
CA ASN A 164 7.39 -21.05 14.46
C ASN A 164 8.82 -20.73 14.93
N GLN A 165 9.50 -21.68 15.56
CA GLN A 165 10.86 -21.55 16.09
C GLN A 165 11.83 -22.55 15.43
N ILE A 166 11.50 -23.01 14.22
CA ILE A 166 12.25 -24.06 13.50
C ILE A 166 13.62 -23.55 13.11
N SER A 167 14.69 -24.26 13.50
CA SER A 167 16.07 -23.88 13.18
C SER A 167 16.65 -24.55 11.93
N GLU A 168 16.11 -25.69 11.51
CA GLU A 168 16.67 -26.52 10.44
C GLU A 168 15.55 -27.18 9.60
N ILE A 169 15.86 -27.47 8.34
CA ILE A 169 15.00 -28.26 7.44
C ILE A 169 15.69 -29.64 7.27
N PRO A 170 15.08 -30.76 7.70
CA PRO A 170 15.72 -32.08 7.58
C PRO A 170 15.87 -32.50 6.11
N GLU A 171 16.96 -33.21 5.77
CA GLU A 171 17.18 -33.71 4.40
C GLU A 171 16.04 -34.63 3.94
N GLU A 172 15.45 -35.38 4.87
CA GLU A 172 14.35 -36.31 4.68
C GLU A 172 13.09 -35.65 4.11
N ILE A 173 12.93 -34.32 4.24
CA ILE A 173 11.82 -33.58 3.61
C ILE A 173 11.75 -33.84 2.10
N ALA A 174 12.90 -34.12 1.47
CA ALA A 174 13.06 -34.49 0.06
C ALA A 174 12.20 -35.69 -0.38
N GLN A 175 11.81 -36.58 0.55
CA GLN A 175 10.99 -37.76 0.25
C GLN A 175 9.52 -37.40 0.00
N LEU A 176 9.09 -36.19 0.37
CA LEU A 176 7.74 -35.65 0.13
C LEU A 176 7.53 -35.27 -1.35
N THR A 177 7.79 -36.18 -2.27
CA THR A 177 7.80 -35.96 -3.72
C THR A 177 6.48 -35.44 -4.31
N ASN A 178 5.35 -35.53 -3.59
CA ASN A 178 4.06 -34.93 -3.98
C ASN A 178 3.85 -33.50 -3.48
N LEU A 179 4.76 -32.96 -2.67
CA LEU A 179 4.66 -31.62 -2.09
C LEU A 179 4.70 -30.55 -3.19
N ARG A 180 3.81 -29.57 -3.06
CA ARG A 180 3.62 -28.45 -3.97
C ARG A 180 3.85 -27.12 -3.27
N LEU A 181 3.37 -27.02 -2.04
CA LEU A 181 3.38 -25.84 -1.20
C LEU A 181 4.18 -26.14 0.06
N LEU A 182 5.26 -25.38 0.30
CA LEU A 182 6.05 -25.43 1.53
C LEU A 182 6.21 -24.01 2.09
N TYR A 183 5.62 -23.77 3.26
CA TYR A 183 5.61 -22.49 3.94
C TYR A 183 6.40 -22.59 5.25
N LEU A 184 7.54 -21.89 5.30
CA LEU A 184 8.52 -21.89 6.39
C LEU A 184 8.97 -20.47 6.79
N SER A 185 8.35 -19.41 6.25
CA SER A 185 8.60 -18.01 6.67
C SER A 185 8.45 -17.77 8.18
N ASP A 186 9.08 -16.73 8.72
CA ASP A 186 9.05 -16.39 10.15
C ASP A 186 9.51 -17.57 11.03
N ASN A 187 10.76 -17.98 10.87
CA ASN A 187 11.41 -19.08 11.60
C ASN A 187 12.89 -18.73 11.88
N GLN A 188 13.68 -19.69 12.33
CA GLN A 188 15.10 -19.52 12.68
C GLN A 188 16.05 -20.27 11.73
N ILE A 189 15.57 -20.62 10.52
CA ILE A 189 16.26 -21.49 9.56
C ILE A 189 17.54 -20.82 9.07
N THR A 190 18.68 -21.52 9.17
CA THR A 190 20.01 -21.03 8.77
C THR A 190 20.44 -21.45 7.37
N GLU A 191 19.89 -22.55 6.84
CA GLU A 191 20.27 -23.08 5.53
C GLU A 191 19.10 -23.76 4.79
N ILE A 192 19.25 -23.86 3.46
CA ILE A 192 18.35 -24.61 2.58
C ILE A 192 19.10 -25.88 2.16
N PRO A 193 18.71 -27.08 2.62
CA PRO A 193 19.44 -28.31 2.29
C PRO A 193 19.35 -28.61 0.80
N GLU A 194 20.44 -29.08 0.18
CA GLU A 194 20.43 -29.47 -1.24
C GLU A 194 19.38 -30.56 -1.54
N ALA A 195 19.03 -31.38 -0.54
CA ALA A 195 17.99 -32.40 -0.65
C ALA A 195 16.61 -31.83 -1.06
N ILE A 196 16.29 -30.56 -0.74
CA ILE A 196 15.01 -29.91 -1.10
C ILE A 196 14.73 -29.96 -2.61
N THR A 197 15.76 -30.10 -3.44
CA THR A 197 15.66 -30.07 -4.90
C THR A 197 15.00 -31.31 -5.50
N GLN A 198 14.90 -32.40 -4.72
CA GLN A 198 14.16 -33.61 -5.09
C GLN A 198 12.64 -33.39 -5.07
N LEU A 199 12.16 -32.29 -4.48
CA LEU A 199 10.76 -31.87 -4.49
C LEU A 199 10.34 -31.32 -5.86
N THR A 200 10.46 -32.14 -6.91
CA THR A 200 10.25 -31.75 -8.30
C THR A 200 8.82 -31.27 -8.62
N ASN A 201 7.84 -31.54 -7.75
CA ASN A 201 6.47 -31.02 -7.85
C ASN A 201 6.25 -29.68 -7.12
N LEU A 202 7.24 -29.15 -6.41
CA LEU A 202 7.15 -27.91 -5.65
C LEU A 202 6.91 -26.73 -6.59
N THR A 203 5.84 -25.97 -6.33
CA THR A 203 5.47 -24.76 -7.07
C THR A 203 5.68 -23.49 -6.24
N ASP A 204 5.62 -23.60 -4.91
CA ASP A 204 5.66 -22.45 -4.02
C ASP A 204 6.54 -22.79 -2.80
N LEU A 205 7.61 -22.00 -2.61
CA LEU A 205 8.53 -22.11 -1.48
C LEU A 205 8.64 -20.74 -0.79
N TYR A 206 8.19 -20.67 0.45
CA TYR A 206 8.23 -19.46 1.27
C TYR A 206 9.17 -19.65 2.46
N LEU A 207 10.24 -18.86 2.50
CA LEU A 207 11.34 -18.90 3.48
C LEU A 207 11.70 -17.48 3.96
N SER A 208 10.76 -16.54 3.87
CA SER A 208 10.96 -15.15 4.31
C SER A 208 11.25 -15.04 5.81
N ASP A 209 11.95 -13.98 6.22
CA ASP A 209 12.20 -13.63 7.62
C ASP A 209 12.77 -14.82 8.45
N ASN A 210 13.91 -15.31 7.96
CA ASN A 210 14.70 -16.41 8.50
C ASN A 210 16.19 -15.99 8.61
N GLN A 211 17.10 -16.92 8.89
CA GLN A 211 18.54 -16.65 9.08
C GLN A 211 19.40 -17.17 7.92
N ILE A 212 18.81 -17.44 6.75
CA ILE A 212 19.47 -18.11 5.62
C ILE A 212 20.60 -17.24 5.05
N THR A 213 21.80 -17.80 4.95
CA THR A 213 22.98 -17.09 4.42
C THR A 213 23.26 -17.32 2.93
N GLU A 214 22.81 -18.45 2.38
CA GLU A 214 23.13 -18.88 1.01
C GLU A 214 21.92 -19.56 0.34
N ILE A 215 21.86 -19.46 -1.00
CA ILE A 215 20.90 -20.20 -1.82
C ILE A 215 21.68 -21.31 -2.54
N PRO A 216 21.34 -22.60 -2.42
CA PRO A 216 22.07 -23.67 -3.10
C PRO A 216 21.89 -23.59 -4.62
N GLU A 217 22.95 -23.77 -5.42
CA GLU A 217 22.86 -23.74 -6.90
C GLU A 217 21.86 -24.79 -7.42
N ALA A 218 21.77 -25.92 -6.71
CA ALA A 218 20.86 -27.01 -6.98
C ALA A 218 19.37 -26.62 -6.93
N ILE A 219 18.97 -25.49 -6.31
CA ILE A 219 17.58 -24.98 -6.28
C ILE A 219 16.94 -24.86 -7.67
N THR A 220 17.77 -24.75 -8.70
CA THR A 220 17.38 -24.66 -10.11
C THR A 220 16.83 -25.95 -10.71
N GLN A 221 16.97 -27.08 -10.01
CA GLN A 221 16.34 -28.34 -10.37
C GLN A 221 14.82 -28.32 -10.08
N LEU A 222 14.34 -27.38 -9.25
CA LEU A 222 12.91 -27.12 -9.00
C LEU A 222 12.24 -26.43 -10.20
N THR A 223 12.23 -27.11 -11.34
CA THR A 223 11.76 -26.57 -12.62
C THR A 223 10.28 -26.18 -12.65
N ASN A 224 9.47 -26.67 -11.71
CA ASN A 224 8.06 -26.30 -11.54
C ASN A 224 7.84 -25.09 -10.62
N LEU A 225 8.89 -24.56 -9.98
CA LEU A 225 8.80 -23.45 -9.02
C LEU A 225 8.27 -22.18 -9.69
N ARG A 226 7.24 -21.60 -9.07
CA ARG A 226 6.52 -20.39 -9.49
C ARG A 226 6.77 -19.26 -8.51
N GLN A 227 6.69 -19.52 -7.21
CA GLN A 227 6.97 -18.53 -6.18
C GLN A 227 8.19 -18.97 -5.37
N LEU A 228 9.13 -18.05 -5.17
CA LEU A 228 10.24 -18.19 -4.23
C LEU A 228 10.32 -16.91 -3.40
N ASP A 229 10.00 -17.00 -2.12
CA ASP A 229 10.17 -15.90 -1.17
C ASP A 229 11.36 -16.20 -0.24
N LEU A 230 12.36 -15.34 -0.30
CA LEU A 230 13.57 -15.35 0.52
C LEU A 230 13.80 -13.96 1.14
N GLY A 231 12.77 -13.11 1.22
CA GLY A 231 12.86 -11.78 1.83
C GLY A 231 13.34 -11.85 3.29
N GLY A 232 14.01 -10.83 3.80
CA GLY A 232 14.34 -10.74 5.24
C GLY A 232 15.37 -11.76 5.75
N ASN A 233 16.21 -12.31 4.86
CA ASN A 233 17.27 -13.26 5.21
C ASN A 233 18.67 -12.60 5.24
N GLN A 234 19.72 -13.40 5.39
CA GLN A 234 21.11 -12.95 5.48
C GLN A 234 21.90 -13.19 4.17
N ILE A 235 21.21 -13.42 3.05
CA ILE A 235 21.81 -13.84 1.77
C ILE A 235 22.74 -12.76 1.20
N THR A 236 23.94 -13.15 0.78
CA THR A 236 24.99 -12.26 0.25
C THR A 236 25.14 -12.33 -1.28
N GLU A 237 24.94 -13.51 -1.88
CA GLU A 237 25.12 -13.80 -3.31
C GLU A 237 23.94 -14.60 -3.86
N ILE A 238 23.58 -14.39 -5.12
CA ILE A 238 22.52 -15.14 -5.82
C ILE A 238 23.19 -16.11 -6.81
N PRO A 239 22.89 -17.42 -6.80
CA PRO A 239 23.50 -18.38 -7.72
C PRO A 239 23.37 -18.00 -9.20
N GLU A 240 24.43 -18.22 -9.99
CA GLU A 240 24.41 -17.98 -11.44
C GLU A 240 23.21 -18.65 -12.12
N ALA A 241 22.92 -19.87 -11.66
CA ALA A 241 21.91 -20.73 -12.21
C ALA A 241 20.47 -20.26 -11.96
N LEU A 242 20.16 -19.41 -10.96
CA LEU A 242 18.77 -19.02 -10.62
C LEU A 242 17.98 -18.46 -11.82
N VAL A 243 18.71 -17.82 -12.73
CA VAL A 243 18.25 -17.30 -14.04
C VAL A 243 17.60 -18.35 -14.95
N LYS A 244 17.86 -19.64 -14.71
CA LYS A 244 17.32 -20.81 -15.44
C LYS A 244 15.90 -21.20 -15.02
N LEU A 245 15.38 -20.70 -13.89
CA LEU A 245 14.01 -20.97 -13.43
C LEU A 245 12.98 -20.20 -14.30
N THR A 246 12.66 -20.73 -15.48
CA THR A 246 11.79 -20.07 -16.47
C THR A 246 10.32 -19.98 -16.07
N ASN A 247 9.87 -20.81 -15.12
CA ASN A 247 8.49 -20.80 -14.61
C ASN A 247 8.28 -19.85 -13.43
N LEU A 248 9.35 -19.23 -12.91
CA LEU A 248 9.30 -18.35 -11.74
C LEU A 248 8.54 -17.05 -12.05
N ARG A 249 7.46 -16.81 -11.31
CA ARG A 249 6.53 -15.68 -11.39
C ARG A 249 6.84 -14.65 -10.29
N GLN A 250 7.03 -15.10 -9.05
CA GLN A 250 7.43 -14.29 -7.90
C GLN A 250 8.82 -14.70 -7.41
N LEU A 251 9.68 -13.71 -7.23
CA LEU A 251 10.96 -13.80 -6.54
C LEU A 251 11.08 -12.61 -5.61
N ASP A 252 11.05 -12.85 -4.30
CA ASP A 252 11.38 -11.82 -3.32
C ASP A 252 12.75 -12.11 -2.71
N LEU A 253 13.63 -11.12 -2.78
CA LEU A 253 14.99 -11.10 -2.26
C LEU A 253 15.23 -9.80 -1.46
N SER A 254 14.19 -9.06 -1.13
CA SER A 254 14.28 -7.81 -0.37
C SER A 254 14.82 -8.05 1.04
N ASN A 255 15.32 -7.00 1.68
CA ASN A 255 15.87 -7.05 3.05
C ASN A 255 17.03 -8.07 3.27
N ASN A 256 17.73 -8.48 2.21
CA ASN A 256 18.94 -9.33 2.29
C ASN A 256 20.24 -8.50 2.26
N GLN A 257 21.40 -9.17 2.32
CA GLN A 257 22.73 -8.55 2.29
C GLN A 257 23.35 -8.45 0.87
N ILE A 258 22.58 -8.82 -0.17
CA ILE A 258 22.97 -8.89 -1.58
C ILE A 258 23.60 -7.57 -2.06
N THR A 259 24.76 -7.67 -2.74
CA THR A 259 25.48 -6.50 -3.29
C THR A 259 25.63 -6.49 -4.82
N GLU A 260 25.27 -7.58 -5.52
CA GLU A 260 25.39 -7.64 -6.99
C GLU A 260 24.26 -6.92 -7.74
N ILE A 261 23.10 -6.71 -7.08
CA ILE A 261 21.92 -6.03 -7.65
C ILE A 261 21.66 -4.71 -6.91
N PRO A 262 21.47 -3.58 -7.62
CA PRO A 262 20.99 -2.33 -7.04
C PRO A 262 19.65 -2.48 -6.30
N LEU A 263 19.53 -1.82 -5.16
CA LEU A 263 18.31 -1.86 -4.32
C LEU A 263 17.06 -1.41 -5.08
N GLU A 264 17.17 -0.52 -6.07
CA GLU A 264 16.03 -0.08 -6.89
C GLU A 264 15.38 -1.20 -7.71
N ILE A 265 16.14 -2.26 -8.01
CA ILE A 265 15.71 -3.43 -8.78
C ILE A 265 15.23 -4.53 -7.84
N LEU A 266 15.88 -4.71 -6.68
CA LEU A 266 15.41 -5.60 -5.61
C LEU A 266 14.07 -5.11 -5.01
N ASP A 267 13.99 -3.84 -4.60
CA ASP A 267 12.79 -3.18 -4.05
C ASP A 267 11.61 -3.14 -5.04
N SER A 268 11.83 -3.39 -6.34
CA SER A 268 10.73 -3.41 -7.32
C SER A 268 9.79 -4.61 -7.15
N LYS A 269 10.25 -5.69 -6.50
CA LYS A 269 9.57 -7.00 -6.40
C LYS A 269 9.14 -7.60 -7.76
N GLU A 270 9.65 -7.05 -8.87
CA GLU A 270 9.39 -7.53 -10.22
C GLU A 270 10.41 -8.59 -10.61
N THR A 271 10.08 -9.87 -10.41
CA THR A 271 10.88 -11.05 -10.78
C THR A 271 11.56 -10.93 -12.14
N LYS A 272 10.84 -10.42 -13.15
CA LYS A 272 11.37 -10.23 -14.51
C LYS A 272 12.51 -9.21 -14.55
N LYS A 273 12.41 -8.08 -13.82
CA LYS A 273 13.47 -7.07 -13.74
C LYS A 273 14.69 -7.61 -12.99
N ILE A 274 14.49 -8.34 -11.89
CA ILE A 274 15.56 -8.97 -11.11
C ILE A 274 16.32 -9.99 -11.98
N LEU A 275 15.62 -10.97 -12.56
CA LEU A 275 16.23 -12.02 -13.40
C LEU A 275 16.85 -11.44 -14.69
N ASN A 276 16.29 -10.37 -15.26
CA ASN A 276 16.88 -9.69 -16.40
C ASN A 276 18.18 -8.95 -16.03
N TYR A 277 18.22 -8.27 -14.88
CA TYR A 277 19.46 -7.64 -14.40
C TYR A 277 20.57 -8.65 -14.18
N LEU A 278 20.26 -9.78 -13.52
CA LEU A 278 21.17 -10.90 -13.33
C LEU A 278 21.73 -11.43 -14.66
N ARG A 279 20.88 -11.55 -15.69
CA ARG A 279 21.35 -11.88 -17.07
C ARG A 279 22.34 -10.85 -17.59
N GLN A 280 22.05 -9.55 -17.44
CA GLN A 280 22.92 -8.50 -17.97
C GLN A 280 24.29 -8.48 -17.28
N ILE A 281 24.35 -8.57 -15.94
CA ILE A 281 25.63 -8.53 -15.21
C ILE A 281 26.48 -9.80 -15.41
N ARG A 282 25.87 -10.96 -15.70
CA ARG A 282 26.57 -12.24 -15.94
C ARG A 282 27.03 -12.42 -17.40
N THR A 283 26.30 -11.85 -18.36
CA THR A 283 26.63 -11.97 -19.80
C THR A 283 27.49 -10.83 -20.34
N SER A 284 27.47 -9.66 -19.70
CA SER A 284 28.23 -8.47 -20.13
C SER A 284 29.42 -8.20 -19.22
N LYS A 285 30.40 -7.44 -19.73
CA LYS A 285 31.40 -6.81 -18.86
C LYS A 285 30.69 -5.82 -17.93
N THR A 286 31.02 -5.86 -16.64
CA THR A 286 30.48 -4.95 -15.62
C THR A 286 31.51 -3.92 -15.19
N ARG A 287 31.02 -2.84 -14.57
CA ARG A 287 31.84 -1.80 -13.93
C ARG A 287 31.10 -1.28 -12.68
N PRO A 288 31.77 -1.11 -11.54
CA PRO A 288 31.17 -0.45 -10.38
C PRO A 288 30.86 1.03 -10.67
N LEU A 289 29.77 1.55 -10.10
CA LEU A 289 29.31 2.92 -10.30
C LEU A 289 30.38 3.97 -9.98
N HIS A 290 31.01 3.88 -8.80
CA HIS A 290 32.00 4.84 -8.26
C HIS A 290 31.49 6.30 -8.20
N GLU A 291 30.20 6.49 -7.94
CA GLU A 291 29.60 7.81 -7.74
C GLU A 291 28.72 7.82 -6.48
N ALA A 292 28.64 8.97 -5.81
CA ALA A 292 27.78 9.15 -4.64
C ALA A 292 27.18 10.58 -4.62
N LYS A 293 26.05 10.74 -3.91
CA LYS A 293 25.44 12.04 -3.65
C LYS A 293 25.83 12.56 -2.26
N LEU A 294 26.19 13.84 -2.19
CA LEU A 294 26.41 14.58 -0.95
C LEU A 294 25.43 15.75 -0.90
N LEU A 295 24.47 15.75 0.03
CA LEU A 295 23.43 16.78 0.13
C LEU A 295 23.67 17.65 1.35
N LEU A 296 23.74 18.97 1.15
CA LEU A 296 23.85 19.94 2.23
C LEU A 296 22.49 20.57 2.54
N VAL A 297 21.94 20.22 3.70
CA VAL A 297 20.65 20.72 4.21
C VAL A 297 20.84 21.52 5.49
N GLY A 298 19.81 22.24 5.92
CA GLY A 298 19.88 23.19 7.05
C GLY A 298 19.34 24.56 6.67
N GLN A 299 19.17 25.43 7.68
CA GLN A 299 18.54 26.74 7.53
C GLN A 299 19.25 27.68 6.53
N GLY A 300 18.57 28.79 6.20
CA GLY A 300 19.18 29.91 5.49
C GLY A 300 20.40 30.45 6.23
N SER A 301 21.41 30.91 5.49
CA SER A 301 22.55 31.68 6.02
C SER A 301 23.45 31.00 7.08
N VAL A 302 23.30 29.67 7.29
CA VAL A 302 24.21 28.84 8.10
C VAL A 302 25.60 28.63 7.47
N GLY A 303 25.80 29.05 6.21
CA GLY A 303 27.10 29.03 5.52
C GLY A 303 27.40 27.75 4.72
N LYS A 304 26.38 27.05 4.21
CA LYS A 304 26.52 25.81 3.41
C LYS A 304 27.46 25.98 2.22
N THR A 305 27.25 27.02 1.41
CA THR A 305 28.05 27.35 0.23
C THR A 305 29.53 27.61 0.57
N SER A 306 29.78 28.34 1.66
CA SER A 306 31.13 28.62 2.17
C SER A 306 31.82 27.35 2.67
N LEU A 307 31.07 26.44 3.29
CA LEU A 307 31.56 25.13 3.70
C LEU A 307 31.97 24.27 2.49
N ILE A 308 31.21 24.32 1.38
CA ILE A 308 31.56 23.56 0.17
C ILE A 308 32.79 24.14 -0.53
N GLU A 309 32.86 25.46 -0.73
CA GLU A 309 34.06 26.11 -1.30
C GLU A 309 35.31 25.83 -0.46
N ARG A 310 35.16 25.77 0.86
CA ARG A 310 36.24 25.39 1.79
C ARG A 310 36.59 23.90 1.71
N LEU A 311 35.63 23.00 1.60
CA LEU A 311 35.87 21.55 1.50
C LEU A 311 36.55 21.17 0.18
N ILE A 312 36.07 21.71 -0.95
CA ILE A 312 36.50 21.34 -2.32
C ILE A 312 37.71 22.15 -2.79
N ARG A 313 37.73 23.48 -2.56
CA ARG A 313 38.72 24.40 -3.16
C ARG A 313 39.64 25.08 -2.15
N ASP A 314 39.45 24.81 -0.84
CA ASP A 314 40.10 25.49 0.29
C ASP A 314 40.03 27.02 0.22
N LYS A 315 38.86 27.54 -0.17
CA LYS A 315 38.57 28.98 -0.24
C LYS A 315 37.48 29.39 0.72
N TYR A 316 37.53 30.63 1.17
CA TYR A 316 36.49 31.27 1.97
C TYR A 316 36.33 32.72 1.52
N ASP A 317 35.07 33.14 1.35
CA ASP A 317 34.69 34.53 1.14
C ASP A 317 33.67 34.91 2.22
N LYS A 318 33.94 36.01 2.92
CA LYS A 318 33.08 36.55 3.98
C LYS A 318 31.82 37.23 3.43
N ASN A 319 31.87 37.71 2.19
CA ASN A 319 30.77 38.41 1.51
C ASN A 319 30.00 37.49 0.55
N GLN A 320 30.18 36.16 0.68
CA GLN A 320 29.53 35.20 -0.19
C GLN A 320 28.00 35.35 -0.13
N PRO A 321 27.31 35.57 -1.27
CA PRO A 321 25.87 35.73 -1.28
C PRO A 321 25.17 34.45 -0.82
N GLN A 322 23.95 34.61 -0.30
CA GLN A 322 23.09 33.47 -0.02
C GLN A 322 22.77 32.73 -1.32
N THR A 323 22.91 31.40 -1.35
CA THR A 323 22.46 30.60 -2.49
C THR A 323 20.94 30.74 -2.67
N ASP A 324 20.56 31.45 -3.72
CA ASP A 324 19.23 31.37 -4.30
C ASP A 324 19.17 30.15 -5.23
N GLY A 325 18.31 29.18 -4.89
CA GLY A 325 18.10 28.00 -5.71
C GLY A 325 18.85 26.76 -5.24
N LEU A 326 19.34 26.00 -6.22
CA LEU A 326 20.13 24.79 -6.05
C LEU A 326 21.41 24.93 -6.87
N ASN A 327 22.55 24.62 -6.27
CA ASN A 327 23.82 24.50 -6.99
C ASN A 327 24.36 23.07 -6.87
N VAL A 328 24.72 22.44 -7.99
CA VAL A 328 25.29 21.09 -8.04
C VAL A 328 26.71 21.17 -8.59
N GLN A 329 27.67 20.68 -7.82
CA GLN A 329 29.08 20.66 -8.20
C GLN A 329 29.73 19.30 -7.98
N THR A 330 30.64 18.92 -8.87
CA THR A 330 31.35 17.64 -8.79
C THR A 330 32.64 17.78 -7.99
N TRP A 331 32.86 16.86 -7.05
CA TRP A 331 34.08 16.72 -6.27
C TRP A 331 34.64 15.31 -6.45
N ASN A 332 35.76 15.20 -7.18
CA ASN A 332 36.45 13.92 -7.36
C ASN A 332 37.39 13.67 -6.17
N VAL A 333 37.30 12.48 -5.57
CA VAL A 333 38.04 12.08 -4.37
C VAL A 333 38.63 10.69 -4.54
N GLN A 334 39.75 10.41 -3.86
CA GLN A 334 40.32 9.07 -3.80
C GLN A 334 39.99 8.41 -2.46
N ILE A 335 39.32 7.26 -2.52
CA ILE A 335 38.89 6.48 -1.37
C ILE A 335 39.33 5.03 -1.62
N HIS A 336 40.14 4.48 -0.72
CA HIS A 336 40.74 3.13 -0.85
C HIS A 336 41.40 2.90 -2.23
N SER A 337 42.16 3.90 -2.72
CA SER A 337 42.82 3.90 -4.04
C SER A 337 41.88 3.78 -5.26
N LYS A 338 40.57 4.01 -5.08
CA LYS A 338 39.59 4.15 -6.15
C LYS A 338 39.23 5.62 -6.32
N ASP A 339 39.16 6.09 -7.56
CA ASP A 339 38.59 7.41 -7.87
C ASP A 339 37.06 7.34 -7.77
N ILE A 340 36.48 8.17 -6.90
CA ILE A 340 35.04 8.26 -6.66
C ILE A 340 34.58 9.69 -6.94
N ARG A 341 33.46 9.83 -7.65
CA ARG A 341 32.86 11.11 -8.00
C ARG A 341 31.73 11.46 -7.05
N LEU A 342 31.89 12.52 -6.26
CA LEU A 342 30.82 13.06 -5.42
C LEU A 342 30.06 14.15 -6.18
N ASN A 343 28.75 13.98 -6.30
CA ASN A 343 27.85 15.03 -6.75
C ASN A 343 27.34 15.78 -5.51
N VAL A 344 27.80 17.01 -5.31
CA VAL A 344 27.55 17.84 -4.12
C VAL A 344 26.44 18.83 -4.40
N TRP A 345 25.34 18.75 -3.64
CA TRP A 345 24.12 19.55 -3.80
C TRP A 345 24.01 20.59 -2.69
N ASP A 346 24.07 21.88 -3.02
CA ASP A 346 23.85 23.02 -2.12
C ASP A 346 22.40 23.52 -2.23
N PHE A 347 21.58 23.27 -1.21
CA PHE A 347 20.17 23.67 -1.20
C PHE A 347 19.98 25.07 -0.58
N GLY A 348 19.26 25.94 -1.28
CA GLY A 348 18.79 27.20 -0.73
C GLY A 348 17.97 26.97 0.55
N GLY A 349 18.44 27.51 1.68
CA GLY A 349 17.83 27.27 3.00
C GLY A 349 16.54 28.06 3.29
N GLN A 350 15.81 28.54 2.27
CA GLN A 350 14.63 29.38 2.45
C GLN A 350 13.36 28.53 2.59
N GLU A 351 12.41 28.96 3.45
CA GLU A 351 11.18 28.18 3.74
C GLU A 351 10.33 27.85 2.48
N ILE A 352 10.47 28.64 1.42
CA ILE A 352 9.73 28.50 0.15
C ILE A 352 10.18 27.23 -0.60
N TYR A 353 11.41 26.76 -0.40
CA TYR A 353 12.02 25.68 -1.16
C TYR A 353 11.85 24.29 -0.51
N HIS A 354 11.36 24.17 0.73
CA HIS A 354 11.15 22.86 1.37
C HIS A 354 10.25 21.91 0.55
N ALA A 355 9.22 22.44 -0.12
CA ALA A 355 8.33 21.68 -0.99
C ALA A 355 9.04 21.18 -2.27
N THR A 356 10.18 21.74 -2.65
CA THR A 356 11.01 21.25 -3.77
C THR A 356 12.14 20.33 -3.30
N HIS A 357 12.58 20.41 -2.04
CA HIS A 357 13.65 19.55 -1.51
C HIS A 357 13.28 18.06 -1.57
N GLN A 358 12.01 17.71 -1.34
CA GLN A 358 11.51 16.33 -1.42
C GLN A 358 11.84 15.59 -2.74
N PHE A 359 12.04 16.30 -3.85
CA PHE A 359 12.37 15.70 -5.14
C PHE A 359 13.87 15.33 -5.30
N PHE A 360 14.72 15.78 -4.37
CA PHE A 360 16.17 15.60 -4.43
C PHE A 360 16.74 14.90 -3.19
N LEU A 361 16.03 14.96 -2.06
CA LEU A 361 16.26 14.06 -0.94
C LEU A 361 15.93 12.63 -1.39
N THR A 362 16.96 11.83 -1.67
CA THR A 362 16.82 10.42 -2.03
C THR A 362 17.54 9.53 -1.02
N LYS A 363 17.22 8.23 -1.01
CA LYS A 363 18.11 7.19 -0.49
C LYS A 363 19.51 7.27 -1.16
N ARG A 364 20.47 6.46 -0.71
CA ARG A 364 21.82 6.31 -1.32
C ARG A 364 22.65 7.60 -1.33
N SER A 365 22.53 8.38 -0.25
CA SER A 365 23.13 9.70 -0.14
C SER A 365 23.82 9.91 1.21
N LEU A 366 24.84 10.75 1.25
CA LEU A 366 25.39 11.29 2.50
C LEU A 366 24.78 12.68 2.75
N TYR A 367 24.19 12.87 3.93
CA TYR A 367 23.58 14.14 4.32
C TYR A 367 24.50 14.91 5.27
N LEU A 368 24.76 16.18 4.93
CA LEU A 368 25.36 17.14 5.86
C LEU A 368 24.25 18.09 6.35
N LEU A 369 23.85 17.95 7.61
CA LEU A 369 22.94 18.89 8.26
C LEU A 369 23.78 20.03 8.85
N VAL A 370 23.84 21.16 8.14
CA VAL A 370 24.63 22.32 8.54
C VAL A 370 23.80 23.21 9.46
N CYS A 371 24.29 23.40 10.67
CA CYS A 371 23.73 24.25 11.72
C CYS A 371 24.65 25.46 11.93
N ASN A 372 24.08 26.55 12.45
CA ASN A 372 24.85 27.68 12.95
C ASN A 372 25.03 27.52 14.47
N CYS A 373 26.27 27.56 14.97
CA CYS A 373 26.55 27.40 16.40
C CYS A 373 25.99 28.53 17.28
N ARG A 374 25.67 29.70 16.70
CA ARG A 374 25.09 30.84 17.46
C ARG A 374 23.62 30.68 17.83
N THR A 375 22.90 29.82 17.11
CA THR A 375 21.43 29.74 17.16
C THR A 375 21.01 28.48 17.90
N SER A 376 19.84 28.49 18.55
CA SER A 376 19.37 27.35 19.34
C SER A 376 19.11 26.10 18.47
N GLU A 377 18.92 24.94 19.11
CA GLU A 377 18.51 23.70 18.43
C GLU A 377 17.16 23.87 17.70
N GLU A 378 16.24 24.65 18.30
CA GLU A 378 14.93 24.98 17.75
C GLU A 378 15.03 25.94 16.55
N GLU A 379 15.86 26.99 16.63
CA GLU A 379 16.09 27.93 15.53
C GLU A 379 16.79 27.25 14.34
N ASN A 380 17.75 26.37 14.60
CA ASN A 380 18.35 25.50 13.57
C ASN A 380 17.32 24.49 13.00
N ARG A 381 16.20 24.25 13.70
CA ARG A 381 15.20 23.21 13.45
C ARG A 381 15.86 21.84 13.16
N ILE A 382 16.80 21.42 14.01
CA ILE A 382 17.60 20.20 13.78
C ILE A 382 16.69 18.98 13.61
N GLU A 383 15.73 18.80 14.52
CA GLU A 383 14.79 17.67 14.49
C GLU A 383 13.92 17.65 13.22
N TYR A 384 13.50 18.82 12.73
CA TYR A 384 12.73 18.97 11.49
C TYR A 384 13.52 18.43 10.29
N TRP A 385 14.79 18.83 10.17
CA TRP A 385 15.63 18.37 9.08
C TRP A 385 15.96 16.88 9.20
N LEU A 386 16.18 16.36 10.41
CA LEU A 386 16.40 14.93 10.64
C LEU A 386 15.18 14.09 10.26
N LYS A 387 13.95 14.49 10.65
CA LYS A 387 12.73 13.82 10.18
C LYS A 387 12.53 13.94 8.67
N LEU A 388 12.84 15.08 8.07
CA LEU A 388 12.76 15.24 6.61
C LEU A 388 13.74 14.29 5.87
N ILE A 389 14.95 14.10 6.41
CA ILE A 389 15.90 13.10 5.92
C ILE A 389 15.39 11.67 6.16
N GLU A 390 14.81 11.37 7.32
CA GLU A 390 14.26 10.05 7.64
C GLU A 390 13.09 9.65 6.71
N SER A 391 12.22 10.61 6.33
CA SER A 391 11.11 10.37 5.40
C SER A 391 11.54 10.18 3.94
N PHE A 392 12.54 10.93 3.45
CA PHE A 392 12.91 10.91 2.02
C PHE A 392 14.26 10.22 1.72
N GLY A 393 15.24 10.38 2.60
CA GLY A 393 16.54 9.71 2.56
C GLY A 393 16.57 8.34 3.26
N GLY A 394 15.58 8.01 4.09
CA GLY A 394 15.55 6.79 4.88
C GLY A 394 16.74 6.67 5.82
N GLN A 395 17.38 5.48 5.85
CA GLN A 395 18.56 5.20 6.69
C GLN A 395 19.89 5.74 6.14
N SER A 396 19.83 6.68 5.19
CA SER A 396 21.01 7.36 4.64
C SER A 396 21.83 8.04 5.76
N PRO A 397 23.17 7.92 5.77
CA PRO A 397 24.01 8.47 6.83
C PRO A 397 23.93 10.00 6.91
N VAL A 398 23.90 10.52 8.13
CA VAL A 398 23.86 11.96 8.44
C VAL A 398 25.10 12.37 9.23
N ILE A 399 25.70 13.49 8.86
CA ILE A 399 26.70 14.21 9.65
C ILE A 399 26.11 15.57 10.00
N ILE A 400 26.00 15.88 11.30
CA ILE A 400 25.63 17.23 11.75
C ILE A 400 26.90 18.08 11.77
N VAL A 401 26.85 19.26 11.13
CA VAL A 401 27.96 20.19 11.02
C VAL A 401 27.61 21.51 11.70
N GLY A 402 28.15 21.75 12.89
CA GLY A 402 28.04 23.05 13.58
C GLY A 402 29.03 24.04 13.01
N ASN A 403 28.60 24.91 12.10
CA ASN A 403 29.45 25.91 11.47
C ASN A 403 29.47 27.23 12.27
N LYS A 404 30.51 28.04 12.07
CA LYS A 404 30.84 29.28 12.80
C LYS A 404 31.25 29.05 14.26
N ARG A 405 31.97 27.96 14.51
CA ARG A 405 32.52 27.61 15.84
C ARG A 405 33.44 28.69 16.42
N ASP A 406 34.07 29.48 15.57
CA ASP A 406 34.89 30.65 15.91
C ASP A 406 34.13 31.70 16.75
N GLU A 407 32.80 31.69 16.70
CA GLU A 407 31.95 32.61 17.46
C GLU A 407 31.44 31.98 18.76
N GLN A 408 30.89 30.76 18.70
CA GLN A 408 30.41 29.97 19.85
C GLN A 408 30.48 28.45 19.57
N PRO A 409 30.63 27.59 20.60
CA PRO A 409 30.51 26.12 20.44
C PRO A 409 29.05 25.70 20.19
N LEU A 410 28.86 24.54 19.55
CA LEU A 410 27.51 24.00 19.30
C LEU A 410 26.93 23.32 20.56
N ASP A 411 25.92 23.95 21.15
CA ASP A 411 25.17 23.44 22.31
C ASP A 411 23.95 22.61 21.86
N ILE A 412 24.10 21.28 21.86
CA ILE A 412 23.03 20.31 21.52
C ILE A 412 23.19 19.01 22.32
N ASN A 413 22.09 18.30 22.58
CA ASN A 413 22.13 17.00 23.26
C ASN A 413 22.54 15.85 22.31
N ARG A 414 23.85 15.73 22.08
CA ARG A 414 24.46 14.75 21.16
C ARG A 414 24.07 13.29 21.44
N LYS A 415 23.84 12.93 22.71
CA LYS A 415 23.49 11.54 23.08
C LYS A 415 22.03 11.26 22.73
N ALA A 416 21.10 12.09 23.20
CA ALA A 416 19.68 11.92 22.91
C ALA A 416 19.37 11.97 21.40
N LEU A 417 20.05 12.85 20.66
CA LEU A 417 19.92 12.91 19.19
C LEU A 417 20.36 11.60 18.52
N ARG A 418 21.47 10.97 18.95
CA ARG A 418 21.94 9.69 18.37
C ARG A 418 21.08 8.50 18.76
N GLU A 419 20.56 8.48 19.98
CA GLU A 419 19.62 7.44 20.44
C GLU A 419 18.29 7.50 19.66
N LYS A 420 17.84 8.73 19.34
CA LYS A 420 16.62 8.98 18.56
C LYS A 420 16.81 8.84 17.04
N TYR A 421 18.02 9.12 16.53
CA TYR A 421 18.37 9.07 15.10
C TYR A 421 19.68 8.30 14.89
N PRO A 422 19.62 6.94 14.80
CA PRO A 422 20.81 6.09 14.65
C PRO A 422 21.61 6.32 13.35
N ASN A 423 21.00 6.97 12.35
CA ASN A 423 21.66 7.37 11.11
C ASN A 423 22.63 8.55 11.29
N ILE A 424 22.65 9.25 12.44
CA ILE A 424 23.67 10.27 12.77
C ILE A 424 25.02 9.59 13.04
N ARG A 425 25.90 9.62 12.04
CA ARG A 425 27.24 9.00 12.12
C ARG A 425 28.29 9.89 12.76
N ALA A 426 28.20 11.21 12.59
CA ALA A 426 29.12 12.17 13.21
C ALA A 426 28.44 13.51 13.56
N ILE A 427 29.02 14.23 14.52
CA ILE A 427 28.64 15.60 14.89
C ILE A 427 29.95 16.38 15.01
N ILE A 428 30.21 17.29 14.07
CA ILE A 428 31.51 17.95 13.89
C ILE A 428 31.31 19.47 13.90
N GLU A 429 32.14 20.19 14.63
CA GLU A 429 32.10 21.66 14.67
C GLU A 429 33.18 22.25 13.77
N THR A 430 32.80 23.19 12.90
CA THR A 430 33.68 23.79 11.91
C THR A 430 33.70 25.32 11.98
N SER A 431 34.82 25.90 11.54
CA SER A 431 34.90 27.31 11.17
C SER A 431 35.38 27.41 9.73
N CYS A 432 34.54 27.95 8.84
CA CYS A 432 34.95 28.26 7.47
C CYS A 432 35.96 29.43 7.41
N GLN A 433 35.94 30.33 8.40
CA GLN A 433 36.85 31.46 8.50
C GLN A 433 38.25 30.99 8.94
N ASP A 434 38.32 30.30 10.08
CA ASP A 434 39.58 29.95 10.75
C ASP A 434 40.12 28.55 10.33
N ASN A 435 39.42 27.88 9.41
CA ASN A 435 39.72 26.52 8.89
C ASN A 435 39.71 25.41 9.96
N ILE A 436 38.97 25.61 11.06
CA ILE A 436 38.82 24.64 12.16
C ILE A 436 37.84 23.54 11.74
N GLY A 437 38.15 22.28 12.07
CA GLY A 437 37.25 21.12 11.86
C GLY A 437 37.07 20.66 10.41
N ILE A 438 37.53 21.43 9.41
CA ILE A 438 37.34 21.12 7.98
C ILE A 438 38.01 19.80 7.58
N ASN A 439 39.23 19.54 8.05
CA ASN A 439 39.93 18.27 7.78
C ASN A 439 39.26 17.07 8.46
N GLU A 440 38.74 17.26 9.69
CA GLU A 440 37.97 16.24 10.41
C GLU A 440 36.68 15.89 9.66
N LEU A 441 35.94 16.92 9.21
CA LEU A 441 34.76 16.76 8.37
C LEU A 441 35.08 16.06 7.04
N ARG A 442 36.20 16.40 6.37
CA ARG A 442 36.64 15.72 5.14
C ARG A 442 36.89 14.23 5.38
N THR A 443 37.59 13.87 6.46
CA THR A 443 37.83 12.47 6.84
C THR A 443 36.52 11.73 7.15
N ALA A 444 35.61 12.34 7.91
CA ALA A 444 34.31 11.75 8.22
C ALA A 444 33.45 11.53 6.95
N ILE A 445 33.44 12.50 6.02
CA ILE A 445 32.79 12.34 4.71
C ILE A 445 33.38 11.13 3.98
N PHE A 446 34.71 11.05 3.84
CA PHE A 446 35.34 9.95 3.10
C PHE A 446 35.07 8.58 3.74
N GLN A 447 35.05 8.49 5.07
CA GLN A 447 34.69 7.27 5.78
C GLN A 447 33.23 6.86 5.53
N GLN A 448 32.28 7.80 5.52
CA GLN A 448 30.88 7.45 5.23
C GLN A 448 30.66 7.09 3.76
N ILE A 449 31.30 7.77 2.81
CA ILE A 449 31.25 7.39 1.39
C ILE A 449 31.84 5.99 1.17
N ALA A 450 32.93 5.63 1.85
CA ALA A 450 33.51 4.29 1.77
C ALA A 450 32.58 3.18 2.28
N ASN A 451 31.64 3.52 3.17
CA ASN A 451 30.66 2.60 3.76
C ASN A 451 29.34 2.54 2.98
N LEU A 452 29.11 3.42 2.00
CA LEU A 452 27.96 3.34 1.10
C LEU A 452 28.19 2.18 0.12
N LYS A 453 27.51 1.04 0.35
CA LYS A 453 27.60 -0.16 -0.51
C LYS A 453 27.30 0.19 -1.97
N GLU A 454 26.36 1.11 -2.17
CA GLU A 454 25.76 1.47 -3.46
C GLU A 454 26.73 2.18 -4.41
N VAL A 455 27.82 2.73 -3.88
CA VAL A 455 28.92 3.31 -4.68
C VAL A 455 29.68 2.23 -5.44
N TYR A 456 29.56 0.97 -5.03
CA TYR A 456 30.22 -0.18 -5.63
C TYR A 456 29.27 -1.08 -6.45
N ASP A 457 27.98 -0.73 -6.56
CA ASP A 457 26.98 -1.41 -7.40
C ASP A 457 27.55 -1.67 -8.81
N LEU A 458 27.52 -2.93 -9.25
CA LEU A 458 28.02 -3.36 -10.56
C LEU A 458 26.98 -3.09 -11.63
N LEU A 459 27.27 -2.15 -12.54
CA LEU A 459 26.45 -1.86 -13.72
C LEU A 459 27.01 -2.58 -14.97
N PRO A 460 26.17 -3.06 -15.89
CA PRO A 460 26.61 -3.48 -17.23
C PRO A 460 27.32 -2.32 -17.96
N LEU A 461 28.41 -2.61 -18.68
CA LEU A 461 29.22 -1.57 -19.33
C LEU A 461 28.42 -0.76 -20.35
N SER A 462 27.53 -1.39 -21.11
CA SER A 462 26.61 -0.72 -22.06
C SER A 462 25.66 0.26 -21.36
N TRP A 463 25.17 -0.09 -20.17
CA TRP A 463 24.30 0.78 -19.36
C TRP A 463 25.09 1.99 -18.83
N PHE A 464 26.35 1.76 -18.42
CA PHE A 464 27.26 2.82 -18.01
C PHE A 464 27.65 3.75 -19.17
N GLU A 465 27.83 3.23 -20.38
CA GLU A 465 28.07 4.02 -21.61
C GLU A 465 26.86 4.92 -21.93
N VAL A 466 25.63 4.40 -21.87
CA VAL A 466 24.39 5.20 -22.01
C VAL A 466 24.30 6.29 -20.94
N LYS A 467 24.58 5.97 -19.67
CA LYS A 467 24.62 6.93 -18.55
C LYS A 467 25.57 8.08 -18.85
N GLN A 468 26.83 7.78 -19.21
CA GLN A 468 27.83 8.81 -19.53
C GLN A 468 27.44 9.64 -20.74
N GLN A 469 26.82 9.03 -21.75
CA GLN A 469 26.31 9.75 -22.92
C GLN A 469 25.20 10.73 -22.51
N LEU A 470 24.19 10.31 -21.74
CA LEU A 470 23.09 11.17 -21.30
C LEU A 470 23.56 12.34 -20.41
N GLU A 471 24.54 12.11 -19.53
CA GLU A 471 25.12 13.18 -18.71
C GLU A 471 25.88 14.22 -19.53
N SER A 472 26.70 13.77 -20.49
CA SER A 472 27.57 14.63 -21.32
C SER A 472 26.84 15.37 -22.44
N MET A 473 25.60 14.99 -22.76
CA MET A 473 24.79 15.68 -23.78
C MET A 473 24.54 17.16 -23.41
N PRO A 474 24.69 18.12 -24.34
CA PRO A 474 24.41 19.53 -24.06
C PRO A 474 22.91 19.86 -23.97
N GLN A 475 22.02 18.96 -24.41
CA GLN A 475 20.58 19.15 -24.34
C GLN A 475 20.06 18.92 -22.92
N ASP A 476 19.22 19.83 -22.40
CA ASP A 476 18.55 19.69 -21.10
C ASP A 476 17.46 18.59 -21.11
N PHE A 477 16.98 18.16 -22.28
CA PHE A 477 15.96 17.12 -22.45
C PHE A 477 16.07 16.40 -23.80
N ILE A 478 15.58 15.17 -23.88
CA ILE A 478 15.41 14.40 -25.13
C ILE A 478 14.05 13.67 -25.17
N SER A 479 13.61 13.34 -26.39
CA SER A 479 12.47 12.45 -26.61
C SER A 479 12.82 11.00 -26.25
N TYR A 480 11.81 10.18 -25.93
CA TYR A 480 12.01 8.76 -25.68
C TYR A 480 12.58 8.02 -26.90
N SER A 481 12.18 8.41 -28.11
CA SER A 481 12.74 7.88 -29.37
C SER A 481 14.24 8.14 -29.52
N ASN A 482 14.73 9.30 -29.05
CA ASN A 482 16.16 9.60 -29.05
C ASN A 482 16.90 8.78 -27.99
N TYR A 483 16.30 8.56 -26.81
CA TYR A 483 16.83 7.66 -25.78
C TYR A 483 16.94 6.21 -26.29
N ILE A 484 15.88 5.66 -26.89
CA ILE A 484 15.89 4.35 -27.57
C ILE A 484 17.03 4.28 -28.61
N GLY A 485 17.18 5.33 -29.43
CA GLY A 485 18.27 5.42 -30.41
C GLY A 485 19.68 5.50 -29.81
N ILE A 486 19.82 5.98 -28.57
CA ILE A 486 21.07 5.93 -27.80
C ILE A 486 21.31 4.51 -27.29
N CYS A 487 20.29 3.83 -26.76
CA CYS A 487 20.38 2.45 -26.29
C CYS A 487 20.77 1.47 -27.41
N TYR A 488 20.15 1.57 -28.60
CA TYR A 488 20.52 0.75 -29.76
C TYR A 488 22.00 0.93 -30.16
N LYS A 489 22.53 2.16 -30.12
CA LYS A 489 23.95 2.44 -30.45
C LYS A 489 24.91 1.81 -29.44
N ASN A 490 24.52 1.77 -28.17
CA ASN A 490 25.27 1.15 -27.07
C ASN A 490 24.92 -0.35 -26.88
N LYS A 491 24.36 -1.00 -27.91
CA LYS A 491 24.05 -2.44 -27.95
C LYS A 491 23.03 -2.91 -26.90
N ILE A 492 22.03 -2.08 -26.61
CA ILE A 492 20.87 -2.44 -25.79
C ILE A 492 19.61 -2.42 -26.68
N PRO A 493 19.36 -3.47 -27.49
CA PRO A 493 18.26 -3.48 -28.44
C PRO A 493 16.90 -3.90 -27.85
N GLU A 494 16.86 -4.54 -26.68
CA GLU A 494 15.63 -5.03 -26.04
C GLU A 494 14.93 -3.92 -25.26
N GLU A 495 13.64 -3.70 -25.55
CA GLU A 495 12.80 -2.71 -24.89
C GLU A 495 12.83 -2.84 -23.36
N GLN A 496 12.72 -4.06 -22.83
CA GLN A 496 12.77 -4.33 -21.38
C GLN A 496 14.08 -3.82 -20.72
N ASN A 497 15.22 -3.94 -21.40
CA ASN A 497 16.49 -3.41 -20.91
C ASN A 497 16.50 -1.87 -20.94
N GLN A 498 15.91 -1.28 -21.98
CA GLN A 498 15.82 0.17 -22.14
C GLN A 498 14.92 0.79 -21.07
N GLU A 499 13.79 0.16 -20.76
CA GLU A 499 12.87 0.56 -19.70
C GLU A 499 13.51 0.42 -18.31
N GLN A 500 14.11 -0.72 -18.03
CA GLN A 500 14.75 -0.96 -16.73
C GLN A 500 15.93 0.00 -16.48
N LEU A 501 16.71 0.32 -17.53
CA LEU A 501 17.78 1.31 -17.44
C LEU A 501 17.24 2.73 -17.18
N ILE A 502 16.18 3.17 -17.86
CA ILE A 502 15.67 4.53 -17.64
C ILE A 502 15.01 4.68 -16.25
N ASP A 503 14.33 3.64 -15.77
CA ASP A 503 13.75 3.60 -14.42
C ASP A 503 14.86 3.61 -13.35
N LEU A 504 15.97 2.91 -13.57
CA LEU A 504 17.15 2.96 -12.69
C LEU A 504 17.80 4.35 -12.70
N LEU A 505 18.07 4.94 -13.87
CA LEU A 505 18.63 6.29 -13.98
C LEU A 505 17.70 7.35 -13.39
N HIS A 506 16.39 7.12 -13.44
CA HIS A 506 15.39 7.98 -12.82
C HIS A 506 15.45 7.91 -11.29
N ARG A 507 15.44 6.71 -10.70
CA ARG A 507 15.54 6.50 -9.24
C ARG A 507 16.89 6.95 -8.67
N LEU A 508 17.98 6.79 -9.44
CA LEU A 508 19.28 7.38 -9.13
C LEU A 508 19.28 8.93 -9.22
N GLY A 509 18.24 9.55 -9.76
CA GLY A 509 18.12 11.01 -9.89
C GLY A 509 19.14 11.62 -10.87
N LEU A 510 19.61 10.84 -11.84
CA LEU A 510 20.46 11.31 -12.94
C LEU A 510 19.61 11.92 -14.06
N VAL A 511 18.40 11.41 -14.20
CA VAL A 511 17.39 11.79 -15.19
C VAL A 511 16.03 11.89 -14.48
N LEU A 512 15.12 12.71 -15.01
CA LEU A 512 13.70 12.59 -14.69
C LEU A 512 12.96 11.93 -15.85
N ASN A 513 12.15 10.91 -15.56
CA ASN A 513 11.35 10.18 -16.55
C ASN A 513 9.86 10.27 -16.23
N PHE A 514 9.06 10.70 -17.21
CA PHE A 514 7.60 10.88 -17.09
C PHE A 514 6.85 10.31 -18.30
N ARG A 515 7.29 9.15 -18.82
CA ARG A 515 6.75 8.53 -20.04
C ARG A 515 5.23 8.37 -20.07
N ASP A 516 4.61 8.14 -18.91
CA ASP A 516 3.20 7.82 -18.77
C ASP A 516 2.30 9.08 -18.73
N HIS A 517 2.88 10.27 -18.49
CA HIS A 517 2.09 11.49 -18.33
C HIS A 517 1.64 12.09 -19.68
N PRO A 518 0.32 12.31 -19.93
CA PRO A 518 -0.22 12.71 -21.24
C PRO A 518 0.40 13.96 -21.87
N ILE A 519 0.82 14.94 -21.05
CA ILE A 519 1.38 16.23 -21.51
C ILE A 519 2.90 16.15 -21.73
N LEU A 520 3.59 15.16 -21.15
CA LEU A 520 5.06 15.12 -21.13
C LEU A 520 5.66 14.23 -22.25
N LYS A 521 4.83 13.48 -22.98
CA LYS A 521 5.15 12.46 -24.02
C LYS A 521 6.22 12.80 -25.06
N ASP A 522 6.44 14.07 -25.38
CA ASP A 522 7.47 14.52 -26.35
C ASP A 522 8.84 14.80 -25.68
N THR A 523 8.92 14.62 -24.37
CA THR A 523 9.98 15.13 -23.48
C THR A 523 10.04 14.23 -22.25
N ASN A 524 10.46 12.98 -22.48
CA ASN A 524 10.40 11.91 -21.48
C ASN A 524 11.69 11.76 -20.67
N VAL A 525 12.80 12.34 -21.10
CA VAL A 525 14.12 12.16 -20.45
C VAL A 525 14.72 13.55 -20.25
N LEU A 526 14.80 14.01 -19.00
CA LEU A 526 15.24 15.36 -18.66
C LEU A 526 16.38 15.37 -17.68
N LYS A 527 17.22 16.41 -17.76
CA LYS A 527 18.18 16.71 -16.71
C LYS A 527 17.46 17.36 -15.51
N PRO A 528 17.68 16.85 -14.28
CA PRO A 528 17.05 17.43 -13.08
C PRO A 528 17.35 18.92 -12.87
N ASN A 529 18.54 19.39 -13.29
CA ASN A 529 18.96 20.79 -13.12
C ASN A 529 18.06 21.79 -13.87
N TRP A 530 17.61 21.46 -15.09
CA TRP A 530 16.68 22.29 -15.87
C TRP A 530 15.32 22.42 -15.18
N VAL A 531 14.80 21.33 -14.62
CA VAL A 531 13.54 21.34 -13.88
C VAL A 531 13.68 22.18 -12.62
N THR A 532 14.77 22.01 -11.86
CA THR A 532 15.01 22.82 -10.65
C THR A 532 15.11 24.30 -10.96
N GLU A 533 16.03 24.69 -11.84
CA GLU A 533 16.30 26.11 -12.10
C GLU A 533 15.03 26.85 -12.57
N GLY A 534 14.18 26.22 -13.38
CA GLY A 534 12.90 26.78 -13.80
C GLY A 534 11.92 27.01 -12.64
N ILE A 535 11.76 26.02 -11.75
CA ILE A 535 10.88 26.13 -10.57
C ILE A 535 11.44 27.15 -9.57
N TYR A 536 12.75 27.09 -9.29
CA TYR A 536 13.41 27.99 -8.35
C TYR A 536 13.37 29.46 -8.83
N ALA A 537 13.51 29.73 -10.13
CA ALA A 537 13.37 31.07 -10.69
C ALA A 537 11.96 31.66 -10.48
N LEU A 538 10.91 30.82 -10.49
CA LEU A 538 9.54 31.24 -10.18
C LEU A 538 9.33 31.46 -8.69
N LEU A 539 9.88 30.58 -7.84
CA LEU A 539 9.80 30.70 -6.39
C LEU A 539 10.64 31.86 -5.83
N SER A 540 11.66 32.32 -6.56
CA SER A 540 12.51 33.45 -6.18
C SER A 540 12.01 34.82 -6.68
N ASP A 541 11.07 34.89 -7.62
CA ASP A 541 10.61 36.16 -8.21
C ASP A 541 9.86 37.07 -7.22
N GLU A 542 10.37 38.29 -7.04
CA GLU A 542 9.84 39.27 -6.08
C GLU A 542 8.43 39.78 -6.45
N ILE A 543 8.08 39.85 -7.74
CA ILE A 543 6.74 40.27 -8.17
C ILE A 543 5.73 39.17 -7.81
N LEU A 544 6.06 37.90 -8.04
CA LEU A 544 5.23 36.76 -7.63
C LEU A 544 5.06 36.69 -6.11
N LYS A 545 6.12 36.93 -5.32
CA LYS A 545 6.04 36.94 -3.84
C LYS A 545 5.18 38.09 -3.31
N THR A 546 5.40 39.32 -3.81
CA THR A 546 4.90 40.54 -3.14
C THR A 546 3.62 41.12 -3.76
N GLN A 547 3.49 41.09 -5.09
CA GLN A 547 2.41 41.79 -5.80
C GLN A 547 1.28 40.84 -6.19
N THR A 548 1.60 39.72 -6.85
CA THR A 548 0.59 38.78 -7.36
C THR A 548 0.31 37.61 -6.40
N LYS A 549 1.00 37.54 -5.26
CA LYS A 549 0.76 36.58 -4.16
C LYS A 549 0.73 35.12 -4.62
N GLY A 550 1.70 34.75 -5.46
CA GLY A 550 1.85 33.41 -6.03
C GLY A 550 1.06 33.14 -7.32
N ILE A 551 0.26 34.09 -7.81
CA ILE A 551 -0.46 33.97 -9.08
C ILE A 551 0.45 34.39 -10.24
N PHE A 552 0.60 33.55 -11.27
CA PHE A 552 1.43 33.82 -12.45
C PHE A 552 0.73 33.50 -13.77
N THR A 553 1.24 34.09 -14.85
CA THR A 553 0.75 33.92 -16.22
C THR A 553 1.84 33.42 -17.17
N LEU A 554 1.47 33.06 -18.41
CA LEU A 554 2.44 32.81 -19.49
C LEU A 554 3.29 34.05 -19.85
N ALA A 555 2.86 35.26 -19.49
CA ALA A 555 3.67 36.46 -19.67
C ALA A 555 4.77 36.57 -18.59
N ASP A 556 4.47 36.17 -17.35
CA ASP A 556 5.45 36.11 -16.27
C ASP A 556 6.55 35.09 -16.54
N LEU A 557 6.21 33.91 -17.09
CA LEU A 557 7.21 32.92 -17.50
C LEU A 557 8.20 33.47 -18.54
N ARG A 558 7.76 34.35 -19.45
CA ARG A 558 8.64 35.03 -20.43
C ARG A 558 9.52 36.11 -19.81
N ARG A 559 9.11 36.68 -18.67
CA ARG A 559 9.84 37.69 -17.91
C ARG A 559 10.88 37.07 -16.98
N ILE A 560 10.51 35.96 -16.33
CA ILE A 560 11.30 35.31 -15.27
C ILE A 560 12.32 34.32 -15.86
N LEU A 561 11.92 33.49 -16.83
CA LEU A 561 12.77 32.40 -17.33
C LEU A 561 13.69 32.86 -18.46
N ASN A 562 14.92 32.37 -18.46
CA ASN A 562 15.90 32.66 -19.52
C ASN A 562 15.37 32.18 -20.90
N PRO A 563 15.16 33.07 -21.89
CA PRO A 563 14.56 32.69 -23.17
C PRO A 563 15.34 31.68 -24.01
N GLN A 564 16.67 31.57 -23.83
CA GLN A 564 17.50 30.60 -24.55
C GLN A 564 17.36 29.19 -23.96
N ARG A 565 17.19 29.07 -22.65
CA ARG A 565 17.09 27.78 -21.94
C ARG A 565 15.64 27.32 -21.71
N TYR A 566 14.71 28.25 -21.66
CA TYR A 566 13.26 28.01 -21.48
C TYR A 566 12.47 28.70 -22.61
N PRO A 567 12.55 28.21 -23.86
CA PRO A 567 11.80 28.77 -24.97
C PRO A 567 10.29 28.64 -24.74
N ILE A 568 9.50 29.57 -25.31
CA ILE A 568 8.05 29.73 -25.07
C ILE A 568 7.26 28.41 -25.25
N GLN A 569 7.65 27.58 -26.21
CA GLN A 569 7.02 26.28 -26.48
C GLN A 569 7.11 25.29 -25.29
N ARG A 570 8.04 25.51 -24.35
CA ARG A 570 8.28 24.65 -23.17
C ARG A 570 7.71 25.23 -21.87
N HIS A 571 7.07 26.40 -21.90
CA HIS A 571 6.46 27.01 -20.71
C HIS A 571 5.32 26.14 -20.15
N ASN A 572 4.45 25.60 -21.01
CA ASN A 572 3.39 24.67 -20.61
C ASN A 572 3.94 23.36 -20.03
N TYR A 573 5.13 22.94 -20.47
CA TYR A 573 5.79 21.72 -19.97
C TYR A 573 6.27 21.91 -18.53
N LEU A 574 6.93 23.04 -18.21
CA LEU A 574 7.33 23.37 -16.84
C LEU A 574 6.11 23.51 -15.92
N ILE A 575 5.01 24.12 -16.39
CA ILE A 575 3.74 24.15 -15.66
C ILE A 575 3.21 22.73 -15.40
N GLY A 576 3.28 21.84 -16.40
CA GLY A 576 2.91 20.43 -16.26
C GLY A 576 3.67 19.75 -15.13
N LEU A 577 5.00 19.87 -15.11
CA LEU A 577 5.83 19.37 -14.02
C LEU A 577 5.46 19.98 -12.66
N MET A 578 5.21 21.29 -12.58
CA MET A 578 4.81 21.93 -11.33
C MET A 578 3.44 21.47 -10.80
N LYS A 579 2.56 20.95 -11.66
CA LYS A 579 1.31 20.29 -11.27
C LYS A 579 1.55 18.88 -10.76
N GLU A 580 2.32 18.07 -11.48
CA GLU A 580 2.72 16.71 -11.07
C GLU A 580 3.47 16.70 -9.73
N PHE A 581 4.23 17.76 -9.47
CA PHE A 581 4.93 17.99 -8.21
C PHE A 581 4.06 18.60 -7.09
N GLU A 582 2.75 18.75 -7.31
CA GLU A 582 1.79 19.32 -6.36
C GLU A 582 2.20 20.73 -5.84
N LEU A 583 2.87 21.53 -6.68
CA LEU A 583 3.34 22.88 -6.33
C LEU A 583 2.36 23.98 -6.76
N CYS A 584 1.62 23.75 -7.85
CA CYS A 584 0.68 24.72 -8.41
C CYS A 584 -0.56 24.08 -9.03
N PHE A 585 -1.63 24.86 -9.12
CA PHE A 585 -2.86 24.50 -9.84
C PHE A 585 -3.28 25.61 -10.82
N ALA A 586 -4.23 25.31 -11.71
CA ALA A 586 -4.80 26.28 -12.65
C ALA A 586 -6.03 26.96 -12.05
N LEU A 587 -6.18 28.26 -12.29
CA LEU A 587 -7.37 29.02 -11.92
C LEU A 587 -8.33 29.07 -13.12
N GLU A 588 -9.63 28.84 -12.86
CA GLU A 588 -10.69 28.89 -13.87
C GLU A 588 -10.93 30.33 -14.39
N CYS A 589 -10.09 30.78 -15.31
CA CYS A 589 -10.16 32.12 -15.87
C CYS A 589 -9.53 32.20 -17.27
N HIS A 590 -9.93 33.23 -18.02
CA HIS A 590 -9.37 33.56 -19.32
C HIS A 590 -8.82 35.00 -19.30
N PRO A 591 -7.54 35.23 -19.66
CA PRO A 591 -6.51 34.22 -20.00
C PRO A 591 -6.14 33.33 -18.80
N PRO A 592 -5.60 32.12 -19.04
CA PRO A 592 -5.29 31.16 -17.99
C PRO A 592 -4.23 31.70 -17.01
N LYS A 593 -4.51 31.55 -15.72
CA LYS A 593 -3.61 31.87 -14.61
C LYS A 593 -3.33 30.61 -13.80
N PHE A 594 -2.18 30.59 -13.14
CA PHE A 594 -1.75 29.49 -12.27
C PHE A 594 -1.35 30.04 -10.91
N LEU A 595 -1.51 29.25 -9.86
CA LEU A 595 -1.25 29.67 -8.48
C LEU A 595 -0.28 28.70 -7.79
N ILE A 596 0.82 29.23 -7.26
CA ILE A 596 1.84 28.48 -6.51
C ILE A 596 1.51 28.55 -5.01
N ALA A 597 1.05 27.45 -4.43
CA ALA A 597 0.55 27.45 -3.04
C ALA A 597 1.64 27.82 -2.01
N GLY A 598 2.92 27.50 -2.27
CA GLY A 598 4.05 27.86 -1.42
C GLY A 598 4.38 29.37 -1.35
N LEU A 599 3.82 30.18 -2.26
CA LEU A 599 4.00 31.64 -2.31
C LEU A 599 2.80 32.42 -1.74
N LEU A 600 1.79 31.74 -1.20
CA LEU A 600 0.64 32.39 -0.57
C LEU A 600 1.05 33.27 0.63
N PRO A 601 0.28 34.32 0.95
CA PRO A 601 0.52 35.17 2.12
C PRO A 601 0.35 34.37 3.42
N LYS A 602 1.08 34.75 4.47
CA LYS A 602 0.93 34.13 5.81
C LYS A 602 -0.35 34.57 6.54
N ASP A 603 -0.88 35.75 6.21
CA ASP A 603 -2.05 36.33 6.88
C ASP A 603 -3.35 35.59 6.55
N GLN A 604 -4.12 35.25 7.57
CA GLN A 604 -5.44 34.63 7.45
C GLN A 604 -6.49 35.67 7.00
N PRO A 605 -7.29 35.42 5.94
CA PRO A 605 -8.36 36.32 5.51
C PRO A 605 -9.47 36.47 6.57
N ALA A 606 -10.13 37.63 6.61
CA ALA A 606 -11.21 37.91 7.55
C ALA A 606 -12.46 37.03 7.33
N GLU A 607 -12.71 36.62 6.08
CA GLU A 607 -13.88 35.82 5.65
C GLU A 607 -13.72 34.32 5.95
N THR A 608 -13.22 33.97 7.15
CA THR A 608 -12.89 32.59 7.56
C THR A 608 -13.60 32.15 8.84
N GLU A 609 -14.63 32.87 9.26
CA GLU A 609 -15.55 32.43 10.31
C GLU A 609 -16.62 31.50 9.73
N LEU A 610 -17.07 30.52 10.52
CA LEU A 610 -18.09 29.54 10.14
C LEU A 610 -19.29 29.69 11.08
N GLU A 611 -20.47 29.85 10.50
CA GLU A 611 -21.71 30.01 11.27
C GLU A 611 -22.34 28.67 11.67
N GLY A 612 -23.04 28.66 12.82
CA GLY A 612 -23.83 27.54 13.31
C GLY A 612 -23.03 26.45 14.05
N GLU A 613 -23.63 25.26 14.19
CA GLU A 613 -22.92 24.10 14.75
C GLU A 613 -21.82 23.61 13.80
N THR A 614 -20.67 23.25 14.37
CA THR A 614 -19.52 22.70 13.66
C THR A 614 -19.29 21.22 13.98
N LEU A 615 -18.67 20.50 13.04
CA LEU A 615 -17.94 19.26 13.29
C LEU A 615 -16.45 19.61 13.27
N GLU A 616 -15.71 19.28 14.31
CA GLU A 616 -14.29 19.63 14.45
C GLU A 616 -13.42 18.39 14.54
N PHE A 617 -12.26 18.41 13.90
CA PHE A 617 -11.32 17.31 13.87
C PHE A 617 -9.89 17.84 13.82
N GLN A 618 -8.94 17.14 14.43
CA GLN A 618 -7.56 17.60 14.50
C GLN A 618 -6.57 16.48 14.16
N TYR A 619 -5.57 16.81 13.34
CA TYR A 619 -4.35 16.02 13.20
C TYR A 619 -3.26 16.64 14.07
N HIS A 620 -2.62 15.84 14.91
CA HIS A 620 -1.46 16.25 15.71
C HIS A 620 -0.21 15.57 15.18
N TYR A 621 0.86 16.34 14.98
CA TYR A 621 2.10 15.90 14.38
C TYR A 621 3.26 16.06 15.37
N ARG A 622 4.20 15.11 15.37
CA ARG A 622 5.48 15.31 16.09
C ARG A 622 6.30 16.45 15.49
N ILE A 623 6.22 16.62 14.18
CA ILE A 623 6.77 17.70 13.35
C ILE A 623 5.81 17.89 12.18
N LEU A 624 5.43 19.13 11.86
CA LEU A 624 4.54 19.44 10.75
C LEU A 624 5.33 20.02 9.55
N PRO A 625 5.52 19.26 8.45
CA PRO A 625 6.09 19.80 7.22
C PRO A 625 5.18 20.84 6.56
N ASN A 626 5.72 22.02 6.27
CA ASN A 626 5.02 23.10 5.55
C ASN A 626 4.45 22.65 4.18
N SER A 627 4.99 21.59 3.58
CA SER A 627 4.51 21.04 2.30
C SER A 627 3.13 20.37 2.40
N ILE A 628 2.69 19.90 3.57
CA ILE A 628 1.41 19.18 3.72
C ILE A 628 0.24 20.10 3.34
N ILE A 629 0.18 21.32 3.88
CA ILE A 629 -0.90 22.27 3.54
C ILE A 629 -0.80 22.77 2.11
N SER A 630 0.41 23.08 1.60
CA SER A 630 0.51 23.57 0.21
C SER A 630 0.05 22.51 -0.79
N ARG A 631 0.40 21.24 -0.56
CA ARG A 631 -0.05 20.10 -1.37
C ARG A 631 -1.56 19.86 -1.20
N PHE A 632 -2.08 19.94 0.02
CA PHE A 632 -3.53 19.82 0.28
C PHE A 632 -4.35 20.88 -0.46
N ILE A 633 -3.90 22.14 -0.46
CA ILE A 633 -4.54 23.24 -1.23
C ILE A 633 -4.53 22.91 -2.73
N VAL A 634 -3.41 22.43 -3.27
CA VAL A 634 -3.30 22.03 -4.69
C VAL A 634 -4.24 20.86 -5.01
N ASN A 635 -4.28 19.83 -4.18
CA ASN A 635 -5.07 18.62 -4.43
C ASN A 635 -6.58 18.84 -4.25
N THR A 636 -6.98 19.81 -3.42
CA THR A 636 -8.39 20.15 -3.17
C THR A 636 -8.89 21.37 -3.95
N HIS A 637 -8.12 21.89 -4.92
CA HIS A 637 -8.37 23.20 -5.53
C HIS A 637 -9.76 23.40 -6.15
N GLU A 638 -10.33 22.36 -6.77
CA GLU A 638 -11.70 22.35 -7.33
C GLU A 638 -12.80 22.60 -6.28
N LYS A 639 -12.49 22.34 -5.01
CA LYS A 639 -13.42 22.47 -3.87
C LYS A 639 -13.24 23.79 -3.12
N ILE A 640 -12.37 24.70 -3.56
CA ILE A 640 -12.09 25.96 -2.85
C ILE A 640 -13.31 26.88 -2.83
N TYR A 641 -13.75 27.24 -1.62
CA TYR A 641 -14.84 28.18 -1.39
C TYR A 641 -14.36 29.63 -1.57
N ASN A 642 -15.04 30.40 -2.41
CA ASN A 642 -14.83 31.83 -2.67
C ASN A 642 -13.37 32.27 -2.95
N GLN A 643 -12.50 31.37 -3.41
CA GLN A 643 -11.06 31.61 -3.57
C GLN A 643 -10.34 32.03 -2.26
N VAL A 644 -10.84 31.59 -1.10
CA VAL A 644 -10.28 31.94 0.22
C VAL A 644 -9.22 30.91 0.65
N TYR A 645 -7.95 31.29 0.49
CA TYR A 645 -6.77 30.50 0.88
C TYR A 645 -5.62 31.39 1.34
N TRP A 646 -4.74 30.82 2.17
CA TRP A 646 -3.51 31.44 2.65
C TRP A 646 -2.48 30.35 2.94
N ARG A 647 -1.24 30.72 3.30
CA ARG A 647 -0.11 29.77 3.41
C ARG A 647 -0.30 28.66 4.44
N SER A 648 -1.15 28.88 5.44
CA SER A 648 -1.47 27.91 6.49
C SER A 648 -2.94 27.48 6.50
N GLY A 649 -3.72 27.69 5.44
CA GLY A 649 -5.10 27.20 5.41
C GLY A 649 -5.94 27.57 4.19
N VAL A 650 -7.13 27.00 4.15
CA VAL A 650 -8.07 27.09 3.01
C VAL A 650 -9.51 26.88 3.46
N MET A 651 -10.43 27.57 2.79
CA MET A 651 -11.87 27.31 2.89
C MET A 651 -12.29 26.39 1.73
N LEU A 652 -12.99 25.30 2.02
CA LEU A 652 -13.49 24.33 1.05
C LEU A 652 -15.02 24.20 1.14
N GLN A 653 -15.66 23.85 0.04
CA GLN A 653 -17.11 23.60 -0.06
C GLN A 653 -17.42 22.15 -0.46
N TYR A 654 -18.47 21.59 0.11
CA TYR A 654 -19.13 20.38 -0.38
C TYR A 654 -20.43 20.78 -1.08
N GLN A 655 -20.50 20.51 -2.39
CA GLN A 655 -21.63 20.88 -3.23
C GLN A 655 -22.12 19.69 -4.07
N GLU A 656 -23.43 19.59 -4.24
CA GLU A 656 -24.09 18.69 -5.19
C GLU A 656 -25.20 19.46 -5.90
N ASN A 657 -25.39 19.23 -7.21
CA ASN A 657 -26.44 19.89 -8.00
C ASN A 657 -26.46 21.45 -7.89
N ASN A 658 -25.27 22.05 -7.74
CA ASN A 658 -25.05 23.48 -7.47
C ASN A 658 -25.59 24.02 -6.13
N GLU A 659 -26.00 23.16 -5.19
CA GLU A 659 -26.27 23.57 -3.80
C GLU A 659 -25.06 23.26 -2.91
N ILE A 660 -24.60 24.24 -2.12
CA ILE A 660 -23.54 24.07 -1.13
C ILE A 660 -24.18 23.54 0.16
N TYR A 661 -23.84 22.30 0.55
CA TYR A 661 -24.36 21.68 1.77
C TYR A 661 -23.48 21.95 2.99
N ASN A 662 -22.16 22.02 2.81
CA ASN A 662 -21.20 22.23 3.89
C ASN A 662 -20.05 23.14 3.44
N ILE A 663 -19.49 23.88 4.39
CA ILE A 663 -18.26 24.65 4.23
C ILE A 663 -17.28 24.16 5.31
N ALA A 664 -16.03 23.92 4.92
CA ALA A 664 -14.96 23.49 5.80
C ALA A 664 -13.84 24.53 5.82
N ARG A 665 -13.33 24.83 7.01
CA ARG A 665 -12.09 25.57 7.22
C ARG A 665 -10.99 24.61 7.63
N ILE A 666 -9.90 24.59 6.87
CA ILE A 666 -8.70 23.81 7.16
C ILE A 666 -7.61 24.79 7.53
N LYS A 667 -6.99 24.64 8.71
CA LYS A 667 -5.94 25.53 9.22
C LYS A 667 -4.82 24.73 9.87
N ALA A 668 -3.58 24.98 9.47
CA ALA A 668 -2.39 24.53 10.18
C ALA A 668 -1.92 25.55 11.21
N ASP A 669 -1.39 25.02 12.31
CA ASP A 669 -0.53 25.72 13.24
C ASP A 669 0.84 25.00 13.26
N PRO A 670 1.89 25.58 12.64
CA PRO A 670 3.22 24.98 12.63
C PRO A 670 3.92 24.94 13.98
N GLU A 671 3.61 25.86 14.89
CA GLU A 671 4.24 25.96 16.22
C GLU A 671 3.61 24.92 17.16
N ASP A 672 2.28 24.85 17.16
CA ASP A 672 1.50 23.85 17.90
C ASP A 672 1.52 22.47 17.22
N LYS A 673 2.06 22.40 15.99
CA LYS A 673 2.20 21.22 15.12
C LYS A 673 0.89 20.48 14.87
N LYS A 674 -0.17 21.24 14.57
CA LYS A 674 -1.54 20.73 14.39
C LYS A 674 -2.12 21.15 13.06
N ILE A 675 -3.03 20.35 12.53
CA ILE A 675 -3.97 20.77 11.48
C ILE A 675 -5.38 20.62 12.05
N PHE A 676 -6.13 21.71 12.03
CA PHE A 676 -7.52 21.80 12.43
C PHE A 676 -8.42 21.74 11.20
N ILE A 677 -9.46 20.92 11.27
CA ILE A 677 -10.55 20.83 10.29
C ILE A 677 -11.83 21.22 11.04
N THR A 678 -12.54 22.25 10.56
CA THR A 678 -13.82 22.69 11.12
C THR A 678 -14.85 22.70 9.99
N ILE A 679 -15.98 21.99 10.12
CA ILE A 679 -17.01 21.87 9.08
C ILE A 679 -18.37 22.35 9.59
N SER A 680 -19.00 23.32 8.93
CA SER A 680 -20.37 23.77 9.21
C SER A 680 -21.35 23.38 8.08
N GLY A 681 -22.62 23.79 8.18
CA GLY A 681 -23.68 23.45 7.22
C GLY A 681 -24.55 22.25 7.64
N ARG A 682 -25.17 21.55 6.67
CA ARG A 682 -26.12 20.45 6.90
C ARG A 682 -25.51 19.32 7.73
N LYS A 683 -26.20 18.84 8.76
CA LYS A 683 -25.67 17.92 9.79
C LYS A 683 -25.40 16.53 9.24
N GLU A 684 -26.25 16.08 8.32
CA GLU A 684 -26.27 14.77 7.70
C GLU A 684 -25.03 14.52 6.83
N THR A 685 -24.50 15.59 6.22
CA THR A 685 -23.41 15.53 5.23
C THR A 685 -22.04 15.96 5.78
N ARG A 686 -21.96 16.60 6.97
CA ARG A 686 -20.66 16.97 7.61
C ARG A 686 -19.70 15.77 7.70
N ARG A 687 -20.21 14.60 8.11
CA ARG A 687 -19.42 13.37 8.25
C ARG A 687 -18.89 12.88 6.91
N SER A 688 -19.73 12.86 5.87
CA SER A 688 -19.34 12.48 4.51
C SER A 688 -18.26 13.41 3.97
N PHE A 689 -18.38 14.73 4.20
CA PHE A 689 -17.36 15.68 3.79
C PHE A 689 -16.05 15.48 4.58
N LEU A 690 -16.10 15.26 5.90
CA LEU A 690 -14.91 14.93 6.69
C LEU A 690 -14.20 13.68 6.16
N SER A 691 -14.94 12.63 5.76
CA SER A 691 -14.38 11.42 5.17
C SER A 691 -13.57 11.71 3.89
N ILE A 692 -14.09 12.58 3.02
CA ILE A 692 -13.38 13.04 1.81
C ILE A 692 -12.09 13.79 2.19
N LEU A 693 -12.17 14.72 3.15
CA LEU A 693 -10.99 15.49 3.60
C LEU A 693 -9.92 14.59 4.25
N ARG A 694 -10.32 13.63 5.09
CA ARG A 694 -9.42 12.61 5.69
C ARG A 694 -8.78 11.75 4.61
N HIS A 695 -9.52 11.36 3.56
CA HIS A 695 -8.98 10.61 2.43
C HIS A 695 -7.93 11.40 1.64
N ASP A 696 -8.15 12.69 1.37
CA ASP A 696 -7.18 13.54 0.67
C ASP A 696 -5.94 13.84 1.53
N PHE A 697 -6.08 13.99 2.86
CA PHE A 697 -4.93 14.02 3.78
C PHE A 697 -4.16 12.69 3.80
N LYS A 698 -4.87 11.54 3.82
CA LYS A 698 -4.26 10.21 3.83
C LYS A 698 -3.34 9.99 2.63
N LYS A 699 -3.72 10.43 1.42
CA LYS A 699 -2.85 10.40 0.21
C LYS A 699 -1.51 11.12 0.44
N ILE A 700 -1.55 12.31 1.02
CA ILE A 700 -0.35 13.11 1.31
C ILE A 700 0.49 12.42 2.39
N HIS A 701 -0.14 11.93 3.46
CA HIS A 701 0.55 11.21 4.54
C HIS A 701 1.22 9.92 4.06
N THR A 702 0.59 9.15 3.18
CA THR A 702 1.21 7.94 2.58
C THR A 702 2.43 8.24 1.73
N SER A 703 2.59 9.47 1.21
CA SER A 703 3.80 9.91 0.50
C SER A 703 4.93 10.41 1.42
N LEU A 704 4.69 10.45 2.74
CA LEU A 704 5.62 10.91 3.76
C LEU A 704 5.83 9.80 4.81
N PRO A 705 6.58 8.72 4.49
CA PRO A 705 6.80 7.63 5.44
C PRO A 705 7.53 8.13 6.70
N ASN A 706 7.37 7.41 7.80
CA ASN A 706 7.95 7.72 9.12
C ASN A 706 7.46 9.03 9.79
N LEU A 707 6.38 9.63 9.27
CA LEU A 707 5.71 10.76 9.91
C LEU A 707 4.76 10.25 11.01
N GLU A 708 5.05 10.61 12.26
CA GLU A 708 4.21 10.29 13.43
C GLU A 708 3.01 11.25 13.48
N ILE A 709 1.82 10.71 13.22
CA ILE A 709 0.54 11.43 13.11
C ILE A 709 -0.47 10.75 14.03
N SER A 710 -1.23 11.56 14.78
CA SER A 710 -2.36 11.08 15.58
C SER A 710 -3.63 11.88 15.24
N GLU A 711 -4.77 11.20 15.31
CA GLU A 711 -6.10 11.76 14.99
C GLU A 711 -6.83 12.09 16.30
N TRP A 712 -7.42 13.28 16.41
CA TRP A 712 -7.96 13.79 17.67
C TRP A 712 -9.35 14.40 17.48
N VAL A 713 -10.26 14.06 18.39
CA VAL A 713 -11.69 14.43 18.34
C VAL A 713 -12.03 15.39 19.48
N PRO A 714 -12.39 16.66 19.21
CA PRO A 714 -12.79 17.62 20.25
C PRO A 714 -14.03 17.20 21.04
N VAL A 715 -14.06 17.65 22.29
CA VAL A 715 -15.13 17.33 23.25
C VAL A 715 -16.36 18.21 22.96
N PRO A 716 -17.54 17.64 22.63
CA PRO A 716 -18.74 18.42 22.33
C PRO A 716 -19.12 19.39 23.46
N GLY A 717 -19.24 20.68 23.14
CA GLY A 717 -19.55 21.74 24.09
C GLY A 717 -18.37 22.28 24.91
N TYR A 718 -17.15 21.73 24.75
CA TYR A 718 -15.95 22.14 25.49
C TYR A 718 -14.74 22.37 24.55
N PRO A 719 -14.79 23.37 23.65
CA PRO A 719 -13.75 23.57 22.62
C PRO A 719 -12.35 23.88 23.19
N ASN A 720 -12.28 24.42 24.41
CA ASN A 720 -11.02 24.73 25.10
C ASN A 720 -10.45 23.54 25.88
N HIS A 721 -11.14 22.39 25.94
CA HIS A 721 -10.61 21.19 26.57
C HIS A 721 -9.72 20.44 25.56
N PRO A 722 -8.55 19.89 25.96
CA PRO A 722 -7.77 19.03 25.08
C PRO A 722 -8.63 17.90 24.49
N PRO A 723 -8.60 17.67 23.16
CA PRO A 723 -9.34 16.56 22.58
C PRO A 723 -8.83 15.22 23.16
N PRO A 724 -9.64 14.16 23.21
CA PRO A 724 -9.17 12.77 23.23
C PRO A 724 -8.59 12.31 21.87
N ASP A 725 -7.68 11.34 21.95
CA ASP A 725 -7.13 10.60 20.80
C ASP A 725 -8.22 9.69 20.23
N TYR A 726 -8.41 9.71 18.92
CA TYR A 726 -9.41 8.91 18.22
C TYR A 726 -9.13 7.41 18.34
N GLN A 727 -7.87 6.98 18.29
CA GLN A 727 -7.50 5.57 18.36
C GLN A 727 -7.74 4.97 19.75
N GLU A 728 -7.48 5.75 20.81
CA GLU A 728 -7.82 5.36 22.19
C GLU A 728 -9.34 5.18 22.35
N LEU A 729 -10.16 6.04 21.72
CA LEU A 729 -11.62 5.90 21.72
C LEU A 729 -12.09 4.64 20.96
N LEU A 730 -11.44 4.28 19.84
CA LEU A 730 -11.70 3.02 19.12
C LEU A 730 -11.31 1.79 19.95
N GLY A 731 -10.17 1.83 20.64
CA GLY A 731 -9.69 0.78 21.54
C GLY A 731 -10.65 0.54 22.71
N GLN A 732 -11.23 1.59 23.28
CA GLN A 732 -12.26 1.45 24.31
C GLN A 732 -13.56 0.85 23.73
N GLU A 733 -13.96 1.21 22.50
CA GLU A 733 -15.13 0.62 21.85
C GLU A 733 -14.92 -0.88 21.56
N SER A 734 -13.72 -1.29 21.17
CA SER A 734 -13.38 -2.71 20.91
C SER A 734 -13.29 -3.55 22.19
N MET A 735 -12.85 -2.97 23.31
CA MET A 735 -12.93 -3.57 24.65
C MET A 735 -14.38 -3.72 25.16
N GLY A 736 -15.37 -3.14 24.46
CA GLY A 736 -16.79 -3.22 24.80
C GLY A 736 -17.27 -2.11 25.74
N GLU A 737 -16.45 -1.08 26.00
CA GLU A 737 -16.87 0.05 26.80
C GLU A 737 -17.94 0.88 26.09
N SER A 738 -18.88 1.43 26.88
CA SER A 738 -20.01 2.21 26.36
C SER A 738 -19.92 3.70 26.66
N THR A 739 -19.04 4.10 27.60
CA THR A 739 -18.91 5.49 28.04
C THR A 739 -17.48 5.93 28.25
N PHE A 740 -17.10 7.05 27.63
CA PHE A 740 -15.82 7.73 27.88
C PHE A 740 -15.96 8.72 29.05
N THR A 741 -15.06 8.68 30.03
CA THR A 741 -15.13 9.54 31.24
C THR A 741 -14.01 10.57 31.24
N ILE A 742 -14.38 11.86 31.15
CA ILE A 742 -13.43 12.98 31.19
C ILE A 742 -13.36 13.53 32.62
N GLY A 743 -12.40 13.03 33.39
CA GLY A 743 -12.24 13.38 34.82
C GLY A 743 -12.11 14.90 35.10
N LYS A 744 -11.40 15.64 34.24
CA LYS A 744 -11.22 17.10 34.37
C LYS A 744 -12.54 17.87 34.26
N LEU A 745 -13.45 17.44 33.39
CA LEU A 745 -14.78 18.03 33.19
C LEU A 745 -15.87 17.38 34.05
N LYS A 746 -15.54 16.28 34.77
CA LYS A 746 -16.50 15.41 35.49
C LYS A 746 -17.64 14.93 34.59
N LEU A 747 -17.35 14.73 33.31
CA LEU A 747 -18.31 14.40 32.26
C LEU A 747 -18.20 12.93 31.86
N LYS A 748 -19.34 12.28 31.62
CA LYS A 748 -19.40 10.98 30.92
C LYS A 748 -20.09 11.17 29.57
N LEU A 749 -19.44 10.73 28.51
CA LEU A 749 -19.95 10.78 27.13
C LEU A 749 -20.29 9.36 26.67
N ASN A 750 -21.33 9.22 25.86
CA ASN A 750 -21.60 7.96 25.16
C ASN A 750 -20.58 7.79 24.04
N LEU A 751 -19.81 6.71 24.07
CA LEU A 751 -18.68 6.49 23.17
C LEU A 751 -19.13 6.33 21.71
N ARG A 752 -20.18 5.53 21.48
CA ARG A 752 -20.77 5.32 20.14
C ARG A 752 -21.31 6.60 19.56
N GLN A 753 -22.09 7.35 20.34
CA GLN A 753 -22.68 8.61 19.88
C GLN A 753 -21.62 9.67 19.51
N LEU A 754 -20.47 9.65 20.17
CA LEU A 754 -19.34 10.50 19.81
C LEU A 754 -18.72 10.02 18.47
N LEU A 755 -18.36 8.74 18.37
CA LEU A 755 -17.68 8.16 17.20
C LEU A 755 -18.55 8.17 15.93
N ASP A 756 -19.86 7.91 16.05
CA ASP A 756 -20.82 7.87 14.93
C ASP A 756 -20.94 9.20 14.17
N GLY A 757 -20.56 10.31 14.82
CA GLY A 757 -20.46 11.65 14.21
C GLY A 757 -19.27 11.82 13.27
N TYR A 758 -18.22 11.00 13.41
CA TYR A 758 -16.98 11.08 12.64
C TYR A 758 -16.85 9.95 11.61
N GLU A 759 -17.30 8.74 11.94
CA GLU A 759 -17.17 7.54 11.12
C GLU A 759 -18.36 6.60 11.38
N SER A 760 -18.84 5.84 10.39
CA SER A 760 -19.97 4.92 10.63
C SER A 760 -19.52 3.68 11.39
N LEU A 761 -20.45 3.05 12.13
CA LEU A 761 -20.17 1.77 12.81
C LEU A 761 -19.64 0.71 11.83
N GLU A 762 -20.20 0.65 10.61
CA GLU A 762 -19.74 -0.26 9.56
C GLU A 762 -18.30 0.04 9.11
N SER A 763 -17.92 1.31 8.97
CA SER A 763 -16.55 1.71 8.65
C SER A 763 -15.59 1.45 9.81
N ARG A 764 -16.00 1.65 11.07
CA ARG A 764 -15.18 1.32 12.25
C ARG A 764 -15.00 -0.19 12.42
N GLN A 765 -16.06 -0.96 12.22
CA GLN A 765 -16.00 -2.43 12.21
C GLN A 765 -15.21 -2.96 11.01
N LYS A 766 -15.28 -2.30 9.84
CA LYS A 766 -14.41 -2.59 8.71
C LYS A 766 -12.96 -2.25 9.06
N LEU A 767 -12.65 -1.11 9.67
CA LEU A 767 -11.27 -0.80 10.10
C LEU A 767 -10.74 -1.81 11.13
N GLN A 768 -11.54 -2.22 12.12
CA GLN A 768 -11.14 -3.26 13.08
C GLN A 768 -10.96 -4.63 12.41
N ARG A 769 -11.81 -4.97 11.44
CA ARG A 769 -11.62 -6.16 10.59
C ARG A 769 -10.41 -6.02 9.69
N ASP A 770 -10.15 -4.86 9.11
CA ASP A 770 -9.01 -4.54 8.24
C ASP A 770 -7.71 -4.39 9.05
N GLU A 771 -7.74 -4.24 10.38
CA GLU A 771 -6.58 -4.34 11.29
C GLU A 771 -6.32 -5.78 11.70
N LEU A 772 -7.32 -6.50 12.20
CA LEU A 772 -7.26 -7.96 12.38
C LEU A 772 -6.92 -8.71 11.08
N GLU A 773 -7.38 -8.17 9.95
CA GLU A 773 -7.00 -8.62 8.63
C GLU A 773 -5.70 -7.99 8.17
N ARG A 774 -5.21 -6.81 8.58
CA ARG A 774 -3.85 -6.35 8.23
C ARG A 774 -2.76 -7.14 8.92
N ASP A 775 -2.97 -7.54 10.17
CA ASP A 775 -2.08 -8.46 10.86
C ASP A 775 -2.12 -9.86 10.21
N ARG A 776 -3.19 -10.20 9.47
CA ARG A 776 -3.26 -11.38 8.59
C ARG A 776 -2.77 -11.11 7.15
N LEU A 777 -2.97 -9.93 6.59
CA LEU A 777 -2.86 -9.58 5.16
C LEU A 777 -1.52 -8.92 4.85
N THR A 778 -0.78 -8.39 5.83
CA THR A 778 0.63 -8.06 5.60
C THR A 778 1.38 -9.35 5.21
N ILE A 779 1.02 -10.47 5.86
CA ILE A 779 1.50 -11.82 5.54
C ILE A 779 0.74 -12.41 4.33
N VAL A 780 -0.59 -12.44 4.35
CA VAL A 780 -1.41 -13.11 3.31
C VAL A 780 -1.44 -12.35 1.96
N ASN A 781 -1.35 -11.02 1.89
CA ASN A 781 -1.28 -10.32 0.58
C ASN A 781 0.09 -10.39 -0.10
N GLN A 782 1.16 -10.79 0.60
CA GLN A 782 2.40 -11.22 -0.07
C GLN A 782 2.24 -12.59 -0.75
N ILE A 783 1.27 -13.40 -0.30
CA ILE A 783 0.98 -14.76 -0.77
C ILE A 783 -0.14 -14.79 -1.84
N TYR A 784 -1.20 -13.98 -1.68
CA TYR A 784 -2.40 -14.08 -2.53
C TYR A 784 -2.34 -13.30 -3.85
N ASN A 785 -1.56 -12.20 -3.93
CA ASN A 785 -1.58 -11.30 -5.09
C ASN A 785 -0.93 -11.84 -6.37
N ASN A 786 -0.29 -13.02 -6.35
CA ASN A 786 0.29 -13.65 -7.55
C ASN A 786 -0.51 -14.85 -8.10
N ASN A 787 -1.73 -15.09 -7.60
CA ASN A 787 -2.54 -16.27 -7.94
C ASN A 787 -3.81 -16.00 -8.78
N GLN A 788 -3.81 -14.98 -9.64
CA GLN A 788 -4.78 -14.88 -10.75
C GLN A 788 -4.12 -14.89 -12.14
N ALA A 789 -3.78 -16.10 -12.61
CA ALA A 789 -3.60 -16.39 -14.03
C ALA A 789 -3.97 -17.86 -14.34
N GLU A 790 -5.13 -18.03 -14.98
CA GLU A 790 -5.71 -19.25 -15.58
C GLU A 790 -5.88 -20.51 -14.71
N TYR A 791 -7.12 -20.82 -14.37
CA TYR A 791 -7.60 -22.20 -14.22
C TYR A 791 -8.84 -22.43 -15.11
N LYS A 792 -8.66 -23.20 -16.19
CA LYS A 792 -9.75 -23.78 -16.98
C LYS A 792 -10.11 -25.15 -16.41
N PRO A 793 -11.38 -25.45 -16.06
CA PRO A 793 -11.79 -26.81 -15.75
C PRO A 793 -11.78 -27.67 -17.01
N MET A 794 -11.05 -28.79 -16.99
CA MET A 794 -11.15 -29.82 -18.05
C MET A 794 -12.50 -30.55 -17.95
N THR A 795 -13.04 -30.89 -19.12
CA THR A 795 -14.32 -31.60 -19.30
C THR A 795 -14.15 -33.13 -19.42
N GLN A 796 -15.31 -33.83 -19.43
CA GLN A 796 -15.62 -35.27 -19.64
C GLN A 796 -16.21 -35.92 -18.37
N ASN A 797 -17.24 -36.80 -18.37
CA ASN A 797 -18.15 -37.40 -19.37
C ASN A 797 -19.32 -38.09 -18.58
N THR A 798 -20.53 -38.46 -19.05
CA THR A 798 -21.28 -38.40 -20.33
C THR A 798 -22.80 -38.64 -20.07
N ASN A 799 -23.64 -38.61 -21.13
CA ASN A 799 -25.01 -39.19 -21.27
C ASN A 799 -26.21 -38.27 -20.90
N ASN A 800 -26.90 -37.67 -21.88
CA ASN A 800 -27.88 -38.24 -22.85
C ASN A 800 -29.26 -38.47 -22.19
N PHE A 801 -30.40 -37.93 -22.64
CA PHE A 801 -30.83 -37.46 -23.97
C PHE A 801 -31.64 -36.12 -23.86
N GLN A 802 -32.20 -35.45 -24.89
CA GLN A 802 -32.45 -35.83 -26.29
C GLN A 802 -32.45 -34.64 -27.29
N ASN A 803 -32.41 -35.01 -28.57
CA ASN A 803 -32.67 -34.27 -29.82
C ASN A 803 -34.08 -33.60 -29.91
N SER A 804 -34.37 -32.64 -30.82
CA SER A 804 -33.54 -31.92 -31.82
C SER A 804 -34.31 -30.75 -32.49
N ASN A 805 -33.55 -29.79 -33.03
CA ASN A 805 -33.87 -28.82 -34.10
C ASN A 805 -35.12 -29.04 -34.96
N ILE A 806 -35.80 -27.93 -35.32
CA ILE A 806 -35.75 -27.29 -36.65
C ILE A 806 -36.29 -25.85 -36.49
N GLY A 807 -35.56 -24.85 -37.00
CA GLY A 807 -36.01 -23.45 -36.99
C GLY A 807 -36.57 -23.00 -38.35
N ILE A 808 -37.02 -21.75 -38.45
CA ILE A 808 -36.97 -20.89 -39.65
C ILE A 808 -37.30 -19.43 -39.26
N PHE A 809 -36.73 -18.49 -40.02
CA PHE A 809 -36.77 -17.04 -39.80
C PHE A 809 -38.09 -16.34 -40.21
N ALA A 810 -38.48 -15.36 -39.37
CA ALA A 810 -38.85 -13.97 -39.71
C ALA A 810 -40.17 -13.56 -40.41
N ASN A 811 -40.60 -12.35 -39.99
CA ASN A 811 -41.40 -11.30 -40.66
C ASN A 811 -42.95 -11.33 -40.63
N GLN A 812 -43.52 -10.36 -39.89
CA GLN A 812 -44.49 -9.30 -40.29
C GLN A 812 -45.00 -8.63 -38.98
N VAL A 813 -44.62 -7.41 -38.57
CA VAL A 813 -44.83 -6.05 -39.14
C VAL A 813 -46.30 -5.58 -39.14
N GLN A 814 -46.65 -4.74 -38.15
CA GLN A 814 -47.60 -3.58 -38.16
C GLN A 814 -49.07 -3.82 -38.64
N ASP A 815 -50.10 -3.04 -38.29
CA ASP A 815 -50.16 -1.70 -37.69
C ASP A 815 -51.49 -1.44 -36.90
N LYS A 816 -51.46 -0.40 -36.05
CA LYS A 816 -52.52 0.41 -35.38
C LYS A 816 -54.03 0.17 -35.61
N ALA A 817 -54.81 0.35 -34.52
CA ALA A 817 -55.72 1.50 -34.32
C ALA A 817 -56.25 1.59 -32.86
N SER A 818 -56.69 2.77 -32.40
CA SER A 818 -56.80 3.12 -30.96
C SER A 818 -58.17 3.66 -30.51
N GLN A 819 -58.40 3.69 -29.18
CA GLN A 819 -59.46 4.41 -28.40
C GLN A 819 -60.88 3.82 -28.48
N GLN A 820 -61.65 3.63 -27.39
CA GLN A 820 -61.94 4.54 -26.26
C GLN A 820 -62.09 3.80 -24.90
N ALA A 821 -62.31 4.56 -23.81
CA ALA A 821 -62.21 4.11 -22.42
C ALA A 821 -63.56 3.94 -21.69
N SER A 822 -63.62 3.04 -20.70
CA SER A 822 -64.06 3.34 -19.32
C SER A 822 -63.97 2.16 -18.32
N ASP A 823 -63.42 2.47 -17.15
CA ASP A 823 -63.70 1.99 -15.77
C ASP A 823 -63.51 0.53 -15.26
N PHE A 824 -63.17 0.49 -13.96
CA PHE A 824 -63.10 -0.62 -12.99
C PHE A 824 -61.88 -1.59 -12.93
N THR A 825 -60.80 -1.05 -12.33
CA THR A 825 -60.08 -1.55 -11.12
C THR A 825 -59.56 -3.01 -10.99
N GLN A 826 -58.25 -3.10 -10.65
CA GLN A 826 -57.52 -4.22 -9.99
C GLN A 826 -57.34 -5.51 -10.85
N THR A 827 -56.19 -6.21 -10.86
CA THR A 827 -55.04 -6.26 -9.93
C THR A 827 -53.67 -6.25 -10.62
N SER A 828 -52.65 -5.82 -9.87
CA SER A 828 -51.21 -5.99 -10.14
C SER A 828 -50.74 -7.45 -10.07
N GLY A 829 -49.73 -7.83 -10.86
CA GLY A 829 -49.07 -9.14 -10.70
C GLY A 829 -47.78 -9.42 -11.48
N ALA A 830 -47.65 -8.96 -12.73
CA ALA A 830 -46.57 -9.42 -13.63
C ALA A 830 -45.26 -8.59 -13.58
N ASN A 831 -45.34 -7.26 -13.52
CA ASN A 831 -44.20 -6.43 -13.95
C ASN A 831 -43.05 -6.27 -12.92
N ILE A 832 -43.29 -6.44 -11.61
CA ILE A 832 -42.22 -6.27 -10.59
C ILE A 832 -41.37 -7.54 -10.44
N THR A 833 -42.00 -8.71 -10.45
CA THR A 833 -41.31 -10.00 -10.27
C THR A 833 -40.32 -10.27 -11.40
N GLU A 834 -40.71 -9.98 -12.64
CA GLU A 834 -39.82 -10.08 -13.81
C GLU A 834 -38.61 -9.13 -13.70
N ILE A 835 -38.83 -7.88 -13.29
CA ILE A 835 -37.74 -6.90 -13.12
C ILE A 835 -36.79 -7.32 -11.98
N LEU A 836 -37.30 -7.84 -10.86
CA LEU A 836 -36.47 -8.38 -9.79
C LEU A 836 -35.69 -9.64 -10.22
N GLN A 837 -36.23 -10.45 -11.12
CA GLN A 837 -35.53 -11.58 -11.72
C GLN A 837 -34.39 -11.11 -12.65
N LEU A 838 -34.62 -10.09 -13.48
CA LEU A 838 -33.58 -9.47 -14.30
C LEU A 838 -32.46 -8.87 -13.43
N ILE A 839 -32.79 -8.23 -12.31
CA ILE A 839 -31.83 -7.75 -11.31
C ILE A 839 -31.02 -8.89 -10.69
N GLY A 840 -31.67 -10.02 -10.36
CA GLY A 840 -30.97 -11.23 -9.89
C GLY A 840 -29.93 -11.74 -10.91
N ASN A 841 -30.29 -11.74 -12.19
CA ASN A 841 -29.37 -12.08 -13.28
C ASN A 841 -28.21 -11.07 -13.39
N LEU A 842 -28.48 -9.76 -13.25
CA LEU A 842 -27.42 -8.73 -13.21
C LEU A 842 -26.43 -8.98 -12.08
N ARG A 843 -26.90 -9.29 -10.86
CA ARG A 843 -26.02 -9.64 -9.72
C ARG A 843 -25.15 -10.85 -10.02
N GLN A 844 -25.72 -11.88 -10.66
CA GLN A 844 -25.00 -13.12 -10.98
C GLN A 844 -23.87 -12.89 -12.00
N THR A 845 -24.09 -12.05 -13.01
CA THR A 845 -23.00 -11.68 -13.94
C THR A 845 -22.04 -10.69 -13.31
N ALA A 846 -22.51 -9.71 -12.52
CA ALA A 846 -21.68 -8.75 -11.79
C ALA A 846 -20.67 -9.43 -10.83
N ALA A 847 -21.04 -10.57 -10.24
CA ALA A 847 -20.13 -11.39 -9.42
C ALA A 847 -18.89 -11.94 -10.18
N GLN A 848 -18.84 -11.83 -11.51
CA GLN A 848 -17.70 -12.22 -12.35
C GLN A 848 -16.78 -11.03 -12.73
N PHE A 849 -17.15 -9.79 -12.37
CA PHE A 849 -16.38 -8.60 -12.69
C PHE A 849 -15.12 -8.49 -11.82
N PRO A 850 -14.06 -7.77 -12.27
CA PRO A 850 -12.87 -7.50 -11.45
C PRO A 850 -13.23 -6.91 -10.07
N PRO A 851 -12.47 -7.20 -9.00
CA PRO A 851 -12.81 -6.75 -7.65
C PRO A 851 -13.04 -5.23 -7.54
N ASP A 852 -12.18 -4.45 -8.20
CA ASP A 852 -12.20 -2.98 -8.14
C ASP A 852 -13.46 -2.37 -8.79
N ASP A 853 -13.93 -2.95 -9.92
CA ASP A 853 -15.15 -2.50 -10.62
C ASP A 853 -16.44 -3.08 -9.99
N ARG A 854 -16.33 -4.24 -9.34
CA ARG A 854 -17.48 -5.01 -8.84
C ARG A 854 -18.25 -4.27 -7.75
N GLU A 855 -17.57 -3.56 -6.84
CA GLU A 855 -18.26 -2.82 -5.78
C GLU A 855 -19.16 -1.71 -6.35
N GLU A 856 -18.67 -0.92 -7.30
CA GLU A 856 -19.46 0.16 -7.92
C GLU A 856 -20.69 -0.37 -8.67
N ILE A 857 -20.53 -1.49 -9.37
CA ILE A 857 -21.60 -2.11 -10.17
C ILE A 857 -22.65 -2.78 -9.29
N ILE A 858 -22.25 -3.43 -8.20
CA ILE A 858 -23.20 -3.97 -7.21
C ILE A 858 -23.93 -2.82 -6.51
N ILE A 859 -23.26 -1.72 -6.17
CA ILE A 859 -23.91 -0.51 -5.63
C ILE A 859 -24.96 0.04 -6.62
N ASP A 860 -24.65 0.11 -7.91
CA ASP A 860 -25.59 0.56 -8.93
C ASP A 860 -26.80 -0.38 -9.09
N ILE A 861 -26.59 -1.70 -9.02
CA ILE A 861 -27.67 -2.70 -9.03
C ILE A 861 -28.53 -2.61 -7.76
N ASP A 862 -27.91 -2.43 -6.60
CA ASP A 862 -28.59 -2.23 -5.31
C ASP A 862 -29.46 -0.97 -5.33
N ASP A 863 -28.94 0.13 -5.88
CA ASP A 863 -29.64 1.40 -6.00
C ASP A 863 -30.84 1.31 -6.96
N VAL A 864 -30.71 0.52 -8.04
CA VAL A 864 -31.81 0.21 -8.97
C VAL A 864 -32.87 -0.65 -8.28
N GLU A 865 -32.47 -1.70 -7.56
CA GLU A 865 -33.40 -2.58 -6.84
C GLU A 865 -34.15 -1.87 -5.72
N ALA A 866 -33.44 -1.06 -4.92
CA ALA A 866 -34.03 -0.27 -3.85
C ALA A 866 -35.07 0.74 -4.38
N GLU A 867 -34.84 1.32 -5.56
CA GLU A 867 -35.78 2.23 -6.20
C GLU A 867 -36.97 1.50 -6.83
N ILE A 868 -36.79 0.27 -7.34
CA ILE A 868 -37.87 -0.57 -7.91
C ILE A 868 -38.76 -1.17 -6.81
N ARG A 869 -38.21 -1.48 -5.64
CA ARG A 869 -38.98 -1.93 -4.46
C ARG A 869 -39.93 -0.86 -3.90
N LYS A 870 -39.79 0.41 -4.28
CA LYS A 870 -40.74 1.49 -3.93
C LYS A 870 -42.04 1.39 -4.73
N PRO A 871 -43.18 1.90 -4.21
CA PRO A 871 -44.40 2.11 -4.98
C PRO A 871 -44.13 2.92 -6.24
N GLU A 872 -44.77 2.55 -7.36
CA GLU A 872 -44.56 3.20 -8.67
C GLU A 872 -44.61 4.74 -8.67
N PRO A 873 -45.54 5.44 -7.97
CA PRO A 873 -45.54 6.92 -7.94
C PRO A 873 -44.39 7.54 -7.12
N GLU A 874 -43.66 6.77 -6.32
CA GLU A 874 -42.53 7.24 -5.48
C GLU A 874 -41.16 6.97 -6.13
N ARG A 875 -41.12 6.30 -7.29
CA ARG A 875 -39.87 5.93 -7.98
C ARG A 875 -39.23 7.13 -8.68
N ASN A 876 -38.00 7.45 -8.31
CA ASN A 876 -37.20 8.47 -8.98
C ASN A 876 -36.68 7.95 -10.34
N LYS A 877 -37.44 8.20 -11.42
CA LYS A 877 -37.07 7.83 -12.79
C LYS A 877 -35.72 8.41 -13.25
N THR A 878 -35.33 9.58 -12.75
CA THR A 878 -34.03 10.20 -13.06
C THR A 878 -32.88 9.44 -12.41
N LYS A 879 -33.04 9.00 -11.15
CA LYS A 879 -32.06 8.14 -10.46
C LYS A 879 -31.93 6.79 -11.16
N LEU A 880 -33.05 6.14 -11.48
CA LEU A 880 -33.07 4.89 -12.25
C LEU A 880 -32.35 5.03 -13.59
N LYS A 881 -32.65 6.08 -14.38
CA LYS A 881 -31.98 6.34 -15.66
C LYS A 881 -30.46 6.52 -15.49
N LYS A 882 -30.02 7.29 -14.49
CA LYS A 882 -28.59 7.50 -14.22
C LYS A 882 -27.87 6.19 -13.90
N ARG A 883 -28.45 5.34 -13.05
CA ARG A 883 -27.87 4.06 -12.62
C ARG A 883 -27.86 3.02 -13.74
N LEU A 884 -28.94 2.90 -14.51
CA LEU A 884 -28.98 2.01 -15.67
C LEU A 884 -27.96 2.42 -16.76
N ILE A 885 -27.72 3.72 -16.96
CA ILE A 885 -26.64 4.21 -17.86
C ILE A 885 -25.25 3.86 -17.32
N ALA A 886 -25.04 3.98 -16.00
CA ALA A 886 -23.76 3.61 -15.38
C ALA A 886 -23.46 2.11 -15.55
N LEU A 887 -24.44 1.23 -15.35
CA LEU A 887 -24.34 -0.21 -15.62
C LEU A 887 -23.99 -0.53 -17.09
N LEU A 888 -24.63 0.15 -18.06
CA LEU A 888 -24.26 0.03 -19.48
C LEU A 888 -22.83 0.53 -19.76
N THR A 889 -22.40 1.61 -19.09
CA THR A 889 -21.08 2.20 -19.29
C THR A 889 -19.99 1.28 -18.75
N ALA A 890 -20.15 0.78 -17.52
CA ALA A 890 -19.29 -0.24 -16.93
C ALA A 890 -19.17 -1.48 -17.82
N ALA A 891 -20.28 -1.91 -18.44
CA ALA A 891 -20.27 -3.03 -19.37
C ALA A 891 -19.42 -2.80 -20.64
N THR A 892 -19.13 -1.55 -21.02
CA THR A 892 -18.30 -1.21 -22.20
C THR A 892 -16.84 -0.87 -21.90
N LEU A 893 -16.50 -0.60 -20.62
CA LEU A 893 -15.15 -0.21 -20.21
C LEU A 893 -14.22 -1.40 -19.92
N ILE A 894 -14.79 -2.58 -19.66
CA ILE A 894 -14.04 -3.77 -19.25
C ILE A 894 -13.38 -4.44 -20.46
N ALA A 895 -12.05 -4.55 -20.41
CA ALA A 895 -11.25 -5.18 -21.47
C ALA A 895 -11.19 -6.72 -21.36
N ALA A 896 -11.65 -7.31 -20.24
CA ALA A 896 -11.64 -8.74 -20.00
C ALA A 896 -12.94 -9.42 -20.52
N PRO A 897 -12.86 -10.60 -21.16
CA PRO A 897 -14.05 -11.30 -21.65
C PRO A 897 -14.83 -11.96 -20.50
N ILE A 898 -15.90 -11.31 -20.04
CA ILE A 898 -16.83 -11.86 -19.03
C ILE A 898 -17.91 -12.71 -19.72
N ALA A 899 -18.20 -13.89 -19.15
CA ALA A 899 -19.26 -14.76 -19.67
C ALA A 899 -20.65 -14.19 -19.34
N GLY A 900 -21.54 -14.10 -20.33
CA GLY A 900 -22.87 -13.50 -20.18
C GLY A 900 -22.90 -11.96 -20.22
N MET A 901 -21.83 -11.32 -20.72
CA MET A 901 -21.78 -9.84 -20.80
C MET A 901 -22.81 -9.23 -21.75
N THR A 902 -23.10 -9.92 -22.85
CA THR A 902 -24.21 -9.56 -23.76
C THR A 902 -25.55 -9.65 -23.04
N ASP A 903 -25.74 -10.69 -22.22
CA ASP A 903 -26.97 -10.90 -21.45
C ASP A 903 -27.10 -9.86 -20.32
N PHE A 904 -26.01 -9.46 -19.67
CA PHE A 904 -25.98 -8.35 -18.72
C PHE A 904 -26.45 -7.05 -19.38
N THR A 905 -25.88 -6.72 -20.54
CA THR A 905 -26.25 -5.53 -21.32
C THR A 905 -27.73 -5.57 -21.75
N ASN A 906 -28.20 -6.72 -22.23
CA ASN A 906 -29.61 -6.94 -22.59
C ASN A 906 -30.55 -6.81 -21.39
N ASN A 907 -30.19 -7.37 -20.23
CA ASN A 907 -30.98 -7.28 -19.00
C ASN A 907 -31.10 -5.82 -18.51
N VAL A 908 -30.03 -5.01 -18.60
CA VAL A 908 -30.09 -3.58 -18.25
C VAL A 908 -31.02 -2.82 -19.22
N MET A 909 -30.94 -3.11 -20.52
CA MET A 909 -31.86 -2.53 -21.52
C MET A 909 -33.32 -2.93 -21.26
N GLU A 910 -33.58 -4.21 -20.99
CA GLU A 910 -34.93 -4.73 -20.74
C GLU A 910 -35.54 -4.17 -19.44
N ILE A 911 -34.73 -3.95 -18.39
CA ILE A 911 -35.17 -3.21 -17.20
C ILE A 911 -35.53 -1.76 -17.55
N GLY A 912 -34.73 -1.09 -18.40
CA GLY A 912 -35.04 0.24 -18.92
C GLY A 912 -36.39 0.29 -19.63
N ASP A 913 -36.61 -0.63 -20.58
CA ASP A 913 -37.84 -0.72 -21.37
C ASP A 913 -39.07 -1.03 -20.49
N LYS A 914 -38.98 -2.02 -19.57
CA LYS A 914 -40.08 -2.34 -18.63
C LYS A 914 -40.42 -1.21 -17.65
N LEU A 915 -39.50 -0.27 -17.41
CA LEU A 915 -39.70 0.93 -16.59
C LEU A 915 -40.10 2.19 -17.40
N GLY A 916 -40.10 2.10 -18.74
CA GLY A 916 -40.34 3.23 -19.63
C GLY A 916 -39.23 4.28 -19.57
N ILE A 917 -37.97 3.84 -19.50
CA ILE A 917 -36.77 4.68 -19.40
C ILE A 917 -35.92 4.44 -20.66
N GLU A 918 -35.90 5.41 -21.57
CA GLU A 918 -35.02 5.35 -22.75
C GLU A 918 -33.54 5.37 -22.32
N LEU A 919 -32.80 4.33 -22.70
CA LEU A 919 -31.36 4.19 -22.51
C LEU A 919 -30.62 4.28 -23.86
N PRO A 920 -29.38 4.79 -23.89
CA PRO A 920 -28.59 4.83 -25.11
C PRO A 920 -28.19 3.40 -25.53
N LEU A 921 -28.35 3.08 -26.81
CA LEU A 921 -27.87 1.81 -27.36
C LEU A 921 -26.34 1.71 -27.21
N PRO A 922 -25.79 0.54 -26.80
CA PRO A 922 -24.35 0.32 -26.77
C PRO A 922 -23.73 0.53 -28.16
N ALA A 923 -22.69 1.35 -28.24
CA ALA A 923 -21.91 1.49 -29.47
C ALA A 923 -21.05 0.23 -29.66
N GLY A 924 -21.43 -0.63 -30.61
CA GLY A 924 -20.67 -1.83 -30.93
C GLY A 924 -19.24 -1.50 -31.38
N LYS A 925 -18.27 -2.23 -30.82
CA LYS A 925 -16.88 -2.33 -31.31
C LYS A 925 -16.71 -3.61 -32.13
#